data_AF-A0A821HU64-F1
#
_entry.id   AF-A0A821HU64-F1
#
_cell.length_a   1.000
_cell.length_b   1.000
_cell.length_c   1.000
_cell.angle_alpha   90.00
_cell.angle_beta   90.00
_cell.angle_gamma   90.00
#
_symmetry.space_group_name_H-M   'P 1'
#
loop_
_entity.id
_entity.type
_entity.pdbx_description
1 polymer ?
#
loop_
_entity_poly.entity_id
_entity_poly.type
_entity_poly.pdbx_seq_one_letter_code
_entity_poly.pdbx_strand_id
1 'polypeptide(L)'
;MMLNRVLYLLALLISGYYAQDTTTISIADWNGDPLICTVNPSAPTTSDKPFPQFPKQAEFTLEAVTIRHVDNATLPSQLTLFQYLYDFDANKLIMIRNNNGFIDVEYSYYENLKKSVYIRNEFCLVVEIEKDNPIDGTSAIRSSNGTWHIRPLNEFLLFSSNDPRQEQIRPRYLGESVVRGIPVDQWETCIINKTSLRTIKRTWSFARRGFVTPVGPVGDFAHPIQALINASILYPNGSQFQEFDEVFDVYAYRPGIVESAEQLVPPKGVFCNSGVGQQLVSLQDAGISWPERFTVRVEASSSRSGDIQKFHLRYDRGRERNTKRIRYDYLPRNGGDYVSVIHDYGTNLTYNIDRRVGTCIIKRGVDFPDVSPTRDPVSFFIKHENELISSRDRLWEYNGLRTCRGNGIKCATLTTAINNFPPIVEVDTGMPTGETWDSTNAEYAWSVRSPYSRPPPDMQKSFDYPVYLFLRFVQSRDPSSPPAFNSRTEDIEYEFYEMSYETEASDFDTSICYRSRDFEYLHLGFTLKIDTANAIDGNHLDRRFLQREVHATLADRMDIKYSRISDLNVFHESASNEVTVLFTLLGPTPEPESPTGVSNTETTAAISRDTLQSSINGGKFQFSMKLSNDMTTDVLFTGVSGSLKSSKQIMSSHAAGKKSYNEYYTSGAQAGAVIGGIIVGLLIGVILAAVFRIWRKEPMPDIKALPTSFSNPLRPRDMPNNQKISFYNKKSAAEEKPTTDA
;
A
#
# COMPACT_ATOMS: atom_id res chain seq x y z
N MET A 1 26.68 -75.73 21.35
CA MET A 1 27.72 -75.27 22.29
C MET A 1 28.12 -73.79 22.15
N MET A 2 27.67 -73.04 21.13
CA MET A 2 27.95 -71.60 20.99
C MET A 2 26.87 -70.65 21.58
N LEU A 3 25.67 -71.14 21.93
CA LEU A 3 24.61 -70.27 22.47
C LEU A 3 24.78 -69.92 23.96
N ASN A 4 25.49 -70.75 24.73
CA ASN A 4 25.70 -70.52 26.18
C ASN A 4 26.87 -69.58 26.53
N ARG A 5 27.74 -69.22 25.56
CA ARG A 5 28.83 -68.26 25.79
C ARG A 5 28.43 -66.81 25.50
N VAL A 6 27.38 -66.59 24.70
CA VAL A 6 26.86 -65.24 24.41
C VAL A 6 25.95 -64.74 25.54
N LEU A 7 25.21 -65.61 26.21
CA LEU A 7 24.39 -65.22 27.38
C LEU A 7 25.24 -64.86 28.63
N TYR A 8 26.41 -65.48 28.82
CA TYR A 8 27.28 -65.17 29.96
C TYR A 8 28.06 -63.86 29.79
N LEU A 9 28.34 -63.44 28.55
CA LEU A 9 28.95 -62.13 28.27
C LEU A 9 27.93 -60.99 28.32
N LEU A 10 26.66 -61.24 27.98
CA LEU A 10 25.60 -60.24 28.15
C LEU A 10 25.23 -60.03 29.64
N ALA A 11 25.28 -61.08 30.47
CA ALA A 11 25.00 -60.97 31.90
C ALA A 11 26.13 -60.26 32.70
N LEU A 12 27.38 -60.32 32.23
CA LEU A 12 28.51 -59.61 32.85
C LEU A 12 28.67 -58.15 32.37
N LEU A 13 28.11 -57.78 31.21
CA LEU A 13 28.09 -56.39 30.75
C LEU A 13 26.89 -55.57 31.30
N ILE A 14 25.83 -56.24 31.78
CA ILE A 14 24.67 -55.58 32.39
C ILE A 14 24.81 -55.43 33.92
N SER A 15 25.76 -56.11 34.57
CA SER A 15 25.95 -56.08 36.03
C SER A 15 27.16 -55.28 36.52
N GLY A 16 27.93 -54.65 35.61
CA GLY A 16 29.19 -53.97 35.95
C GLY A 16 29.20 -52.43 35.79
N TYR A 17 28.11 -51.82 35.32
CA TYR A 17 27.98 -50.37 35.20
C TYR A 17 26.64 -49.95 35.82
N TYR A 18 26.69 -48.94 36.69
CA TYR A 18 25.60 -48.43 37.55
C TYR A 18 25.47 -49.08 38.92
N ALA A 19 26.48 -48.85 39.75
CA ALA A 19 26.27 -48.53 41.15
C ALA A 19 27.00 -47.21 41.46
N GLN A 20 26.63 -46.13 40.75
CA GLN A 20 26.67 -44.83 41.40
C GLN A 20 25.41 -44.78 42.26
N ASP A 21 25.57 -44.42 43.53
CA ASP A 21 24.46 -44.09 44.42
C ASP A 21 23.58 -43.04 43.74
N THR A 22 22.61 -43.47 42.93
CA THR A 22 21.48 -42.64 42.55
C THR A 22 20.62 -42.53 43.79
N THR A 23 21.07 -41.70 44.72
CA THR A 23 20.17 -41.09 45.69
C THR A 23 19.09 -40.44 44.85
N THR A 24 17.93 -41.07 44.81
CA THR A 24 16.73 -40.48 44.22
C THR A 24 16.46 -39.22 45.02
N ILE A 25 16.92 -38.08 44.49
CA ILE A 25 16.67 -36.78 45.10
C ILE A 25 15.16 -36.63 45.14
N SER A 26 14.61 -36.61 46.35
CA SER A 26 13.22 -36.24 46.59
C SER A 26 13.02 -34.85 45.97
N ILE A 27 12.12 -34.75 44.98
CA ILE A 27 11.80 -33.49 44.29
C ILE A 27 11.41 -32.39 45.29
N ALA A 28 10.85 -32.77 46.45
CA ALA A 28 10.48 -31.84 47.52
C ALA A 28 11.69 -31.18 48.22
N ASP A 29 12.87 -31.81 48.17
CA ASP A 29 14.08 -31.37 48.88
C ASP A 29 15.15 -30.79 47.94
N TRP A 30 14.85 -30.69 46.64
CA TRP A 30 15.78 -30.16 45.65
C TRP A 30 15.92 -28.63 45.78
N ASN A 31 17.12 -28.18 46.16
CA ASN A 31 17.46 -26.77 46.39
C ASN A 31 18.33 -26.18 45.27
N GLY A 32 18.17 -26.68 44.05
CA GLY A 32 19.00 -26.29 42.92
C GLY A 32 20.25 -27.15 42.77
N ASP A 33 20.92 -26.97 41.64
CA ASP A 33 22.19 -27.58 41.32
C ASP A 33 23.32 -26.81 42.02
N PRO A 34 24.01 -27.42 43.02
CA PRO A 34 25.05 -26.76 43.78
C PRO A 34 26.30 -26.44 42.94
N LEU A 35 26.49 -27.08 41.78
CA LEU A 35 27.61 -26.80 40.88
C LEU A 35 27.40 -25.48 40.14
N ILE A 36 26.14 -25.07 39.93
CA ILE A 36 25.79 -23.83 39.25
C ILE A 36 25.55 -22.71 40.26
N CYS A 37 24.72 -22.97 41.27
CA CYS A 37 24.34 -21.99 42.28
C CYS A 37 24.73 -22.49 43.67
N THR A 38 25.71 -21.84 44.28
CA THR A 38 26.01 -22.06 45.69
C THR A 38 25.11 -21.16 46.54
N VAL A 39 24.07 -21.74 47.15
CA VAL A 39 23.25 -21.05 48.15
C VAL A 39 24.11 -20.83 49.39
N ASN A 40 24.86 -19.74 49.44
CA ASN A 40 25.65 -19.40 50.62
C ASN A 40 24.96 -18.24 51.37
N PRO A 41 24.02 -18.53 52.29
CA PRO A 41 23.17 -17.52 52.94
C PRO A 41 23.94 -16.55 53.86
N SER A 42 25.25 -16.76 54.04
CA SER A 42 26.10 -16.04 54.99
C SER A 42 27.08 -15.05 54.33
N ALA A 43 27.06 -14.89 53.00
CA ALA A 43 27.94 -13.94 52.34
C ALA A 43 27.48 -12.50 52.67
N PRO A 44 28.31 -11.66 53.32
CA PRO A 44 27.91 -10.33 53.72
C PRO A 44 27.63 -9.47 52.47
N THR A 45 26.41 -8.93 52.37
CA THR A 45 25.93 -8.00 51.32
C THR A 45 26.61 -6.62 51.43
N THR A 46 27.95 -6.60 51.39
CA THR A 46 28.81 -5.44 51.66
C THR A 46 29.22 -4.68 50.40
N SER A 47 28.39 -4.70 49.37
CA SER A 47 28.59 -3.80 48.23
C SER A 47 27.89 -2.48 48.50
N ASP A 48 28.66 -1.41 48.67
CA ASP A 48 28.17 -0.02 48.68
C ASP A 48 27.65 0.45 47.30
N LYS A 49 27.71 -0.42 46.27
CA LYS A 49 27.25 -0.09 44.92
C LYS A 49 25.71 -0.08 44.89
N PRO A 50 25.06 1.02 44.43
CA PRO A 50 23.62 1.06 44.29
C PRO A 50 23.15 0.00 43.30
N PHE A 51 21.98 -0.57 43.58
CA PHE A 51 21.35 -1.55 42.70
C PHE A 51 21.06 -0.94 41.32
N PRO A 52 21.29 -1.66 40.20
CA PRO A 52 21.00 -1.16 38.87
C PRO A 52 19.53 -0.76 38.72
N GLN A 53 19.27 0.46 38.21
CA GLN A 53 17.91 0.93 37.93
C GLN A 53 17.53 0.62 36.50
N PHE A 54 16.27 0.26 36.23
CA PHE A 54 15.82 -0.10 34.89
C PHE A 54 14.70 0.84 34.43
N PRO A 55 14.70 1.25 33.15
CA PRO A 55 13.63 2.07 32.61
C PRO A 55 12.36 1.24 32.43
N LYS A 56 11.22 1.95 32.32
CA LYS A 56 9.93 1.35 31.97
C LYS A 56 9.80 1.02 30.48
N GLN A 57 10.64 1.60 29.65
CA GLN A 57 10.63 1.41 28.21
C GLN A 57 12.05 1.15 27.73
N ALA A 58 12.22 0.24 26.78
CA ALA A 58 13.51 -0.04 26.19
C ALA A 58 13.38 -0.60 24.78
N GLU A 59 14.36 -0.25 23.95
CA GLU A 59 14.58 -0.82 22.62
C GLU A 59 16.00 -1.40 22.60
N PHE A 60 16.17 -2.66 22.20
CA PHE A 60 17.49 -3.27 22.10
C PHE A 60 17.52 -4.50 21.18
N THR A 61 18.72 -4.82 20.70
CA THR A 61 19.00 -6.07 19.99
C THR A 61 19.76 -7.02 20.92
N LEU A 62 19.41 -8.30 20.92
CA LEU A 62 20.02 -9.35 21.73
C LEU A 62 20.51 -10.46 20.80
N GLU A 63 21.80 -10.70 20.77
CA GLU A 63 22.39 -11.86 20.12
C GLU A 63 22.56 -12.96 21.15
N ALA A 64 21.88 -14.09 20.96
CA ALA A 64 21.93 -15.25 21.84
C ALA A 64 22.73 -16.37 21.18
N VAL A 65 23.84 -16.76 21.83
CA VAL A 65 24.63 -17.93 21.46
C VAL A 65 24.37 -19.02 22.50
N THR A 66 23.68 -20.09 22.12
CA THR A 66 23.38 -21.23 22.99
C THR A 66 24.32 -22.38 22.68
N ILE A 67 24.97 -22.93 23.70
CA ILE A 67 25.88 -24.07 23.65
C ILE A 67 25.30 -25.16 24.56
N ARG A 68 24.96 -26.31 23.97
CA ARG A 68 24.36 -27.43 24.72
C ARG A 68 25.40 -28.51 25.00
N HIS A 69 25.39 -29.02 26.22
CA HIS A 69 26.21 -30.15 26.63
C HIS A 69 25.31 -31.37 26.87
N VAL A 70 25.55 -32.45 26.14
CA VAL A 70 24.80 -33.71 26.24
C VAL A 70 25.82 -34.83 26.38
N ASP A 71 25.74 -35.64 27.44
CA ASP A 71 26.64 -36.78 27.68
C ASP A 71 28.14 -36.43 27.57
N ASN A 72 28.56 -35.29 28.12
CA ASN A 72 29.93 -34.73 28.01
C ASN A 72 30.37 -34.35 26.58
N ALA A 73 29.47 -34.34 25.60
CA ALA A 73 29.71 -33.80 24.27
C ALA A 73 29.09 -32.40 24.12
N THR A 74 29.88 -31.46 23.61
CA THR A 74 29.41 -30.12 23.25
C THR A 74 28.82 -30.14 21.85
N LEU A 75 27.54 -29.81 21.72
CA LEU A 75 26.86 -29.69 20.44
C LEU A 75 27.24 -28.37 19.73
N PRO A 76 27.09 -28.28 18.40
CA PRO A 76 27.29 -27.03 17.67
C PRO A 76 26.47 -25.89 18.27
N SER A 77 27.09 -24.72 18.42
CA SER A 77 26.42 -23.53 18.95
C SER A 77 25.30 -23.07 18.02
N GLN A 78 24.19 -22.64 18.60
CA GLN A 78 23.08 -22.02 17.87
C GLN A 78 23.09 -20.52 18.11
N LEU A 79 23.07 -19.74 17.02
CA LEU A 79 22.99 -18.29 17.04
C LEU A 79 21.56 -17.86 16.74
N THR A 80 20.95 -17.07 17.62
CA THR A 80 19.65 -16.44 17.39
C THR A 80 19.74 -14.95 17.68
N LEU A 81 19.22 -14.12 16.77
CA LEU A 81 19.16 -12.68 16.97
C LEU A 81 17.74 -12.29 17.35
N PHE A 82 17.59 -11.47 18.38
CA PHE A 82 16.32 -10.89 18.79
C PHE A 82 16.40 -9.36 18.73
N GLN A 83 15.30 -8.72 18.37
CA GLN A 83 15.11 -7.29 18.59
C GLN A 83 13.87 -7.13 19.46
N TYR A 84 14.00 -6.37 20.53
CA TYR A 84 12.94 -6.13 21.49
C TYR A 84 12.55 -4.66 21.48
N LEU A 85 11.24 -4.43 21.40
CA LEU A 85 10.60 -3.18 21.77
C LEU A 85 9.72 -3.48 22.98
N TYR A 86 10.17 -3.00 24.12
CA TYR A 86 9.59 -3.27 25.42
C TYR A 86 8.91 -1.99 25.95
N ASP A 87 7.61 -2.08 26.24
CA ASP A 87 6.83 -0.98 26.80
C ASP A 87 6.02 -1.45 28.01
N PHE A 88 6.52 -1.17 29.20
CA PHE A 88 5.82 -1.50 30.44
C PHE A 88 4.53 -0.71 30.58
N ASP A 89 4.55 0.61 30.33
CA ASP A 89 3.37 1.45 30.57
C ASP A 89 2.24 1.16 29.57
N ALA A 90 2.57 0.80 28.33
CA ALA A 90 1.59 0.35 27.34
C ALA A 90 1.22 -1.14 27.45
N ASN A 91 1.82 -1.87 28.39
CA ASN A 91 1.64 -3.31 28.61
C ASN A 91 1.86 -4.16 27.34
N LYS A 92 2.91 -3.83 26.58
CA LYS A 92 3.21 -4.38 25.25
C LYS A 92 4.66 -4.84 25.12
N LEU A 93 4.84 -5.92 24.37
CA LEU A 93 6.14 -6.41 23.92
C LEU A 93 6.08 -6.74 22.44
N ILE A 94 7.05 -6.24 21.69
CA ILE A 94 7.32 -6.71 20.33
C ILE A 94 8.68 -7.38 20.34
N MET A 95 8.72 -8.60 19.81
CA MET A 95 9.96 -9.36 19.66
C MET A 95 10.08 -9.78 18.20
N ILE A 96 11.16 -9.36 17.56
CA ILE A 96 11.56 -9.82 16.23
C ILE A 96 12.65 -10.86 16.44
N ARG A 97 12.39 -12.10 16.05
CA ARG A 97 13.35 -13.22 16.11
C ARG A 97 13.87 -13.49 14.70
N ASN A 98 15.19 -13.46 14.53
CA ASN A 98 15.85 -13.91 13.32
C ASN A 98 16.65 -15.18 13.61
N ASN A 99 16.23 -16.28 12.98
CA ASN A 99 16.90 -17.57 13.08
C ASN A 99 17.23 -18.08 11.66
N ASN A 100 18.51 -18.16 11.34
CA ASN A 100 19.02 -18.59 10.03
C ASN A 100 18.41 -17.82 8.83
N GLY A 101 18.16 -16.52 8.99
CA GLY A 101 17.61 -15.66 7.94
C GLY A 101 16.08 -15.63 7.86
N PHE A 102 15.39 -16.46 8.64
CA PHE A 102 13.93 -16.37 8.80
C PHE A 102 13.59 -15.38 9.91
N ILE A 103 12.70 -14.45 9.60
CA ILE A 103 12.23 -13.43 10.54
C ILE A 103 10.83 -13.82 11.01
N ASP A 104 10.70 -14.03 12.31
CA ASP A 104 9.41 -14.17 13.00
C ASP A 104 9.19 -12.93 13.87
N VAL A 105 7.95 -12.46 13.97
CA VAL A 105 7.61 -11.30 14.80
C VAL A 105 6.51 -11.68 15.78
N GLU A 106 6.70 -11.41 17.06
CA GLU A 106 5.72 -11.64 18.11
C GLU A 106 5.23 -10.31 18.67
N TYR A 107 3.91 -10.10 18.67
CA TYR A 107 3.24 -8.96 19.28
C TYR A 107 2.46 -9.45 20.49
N SER A 108 2.92 -9.14 21.69
CA SER A 108 2.33 -9.64 22.93
C SER A 108 1.43 -8.59 23.59
N TYR A 109 0.19 -8.99 23.88
CA TYR A 109 -0.83 -8.17 24.52
C TYR A 109 -1.21 -8.78 25.87
N TYR A 110 -0.59 -8.28 26.93
CA TYR A 110 -0.66 -8.87 28.26
C TYR A 110 -2.01 -8.69 28.95
N GLU A 111 -2.75 -7.62 28.63
CA GLU A 111 -4.10 -7.37 29.19
C GLU A 111 -5.06 -8.53 28.94
N ASN A 112 -4.92 -9.16 27.78
CA ASN A 112 -5.78 -10.22 27.29
C ASN A 112 -5.06 -11.58 27.21
N LEU A 113 -3.81 -11.65 27.70
CA LEU A 113 -3.00 -12.86 27.79
C LEU A 113 -2.83 -13.63 26.48
N LYS A 114 -2.67 -12.90 25.38
CA LYS A 114 -2.47 -13.51 24.07
C LYS A 114 -1.43 -12.73 23.28
N LYS A 115 -0.74 -13.42 22.38
CA LYS A 115 0.24 -12.84 21.47
C LYS A 115 0.00 -13.30 20.04
N SER A 116 0.20 -12.40 19.09
CA SER A 116 0.16 -12.68 17.66
C SER A 116 1.58 -12.99 17.18
N VAL A 117 1.78 -14.18 16.63
CA VAL A 117 3.06 -14.68 16.13
C VAL A 117 2.99 -14.72 14.61
N TYR A 118 3.78 -13.85 13.98
CA TYR A 118 3.93 -13.76 12.55
C TYR A 118 5.13 -14.61 12.13
N ILE A 119 4.85 -15.76 11.50
CA ILE A 119 5.89 -16.71 11.09
C ILE A 119 6.32 -16.38 9.67
N ARG A 120 7.62 -16.14 9.46
CA ARG A 120 8.23 -15.79 8.16
C ARG A 120 7.57 -14.60 7.46
N ASN A 121 6.88 -13.73 8.20
CA ASN A 121 6.03 -12.66 7.67
C ASN A 121 4.90 -13.12 6.74
N GLU A 122 4.52 -14.40 6.76
CA GLU A 122 3.50 -14.96 5.85
C GLU A 122 2.22 -15.36 6.58
N PHE A 123 2.37 -15.95 7.77
CA PHE A 123 1.25 -16.49 8.56
C PHE A 123 1.16 -15.80 9.89
N CYS A 124 -0.05 -15.70 10.42
CA CYS A 124 -0.27 -15.31 11.80
C CYS A 124 -0.91 -16.44 12.60
N LEU A 125 -0.37 -16.66 13.80
CA LEU A 125 -0.97 -17.51 14.83
C LEU A 125 -1.24 -16.67 16.07
N VAL A 126 -2.41 -16.82 16.67
CA VAL A 126 -2.70 -16.25 17.99
C VAL A 126 -2.48 -17.35 19.01
N VAL A 127 -1.56 -17.12 19.96
CA VAL A 127 -1.25 -18.06 21.04
C VAL A 127 -1.44 -17.38 22.40
N GLU A 128 -1.71 -18.17 23.43
CA GLU A 128 -1.80 -17.63 24.79
C GLU A 128 -0.41 -17.27 25.33
N ILE A 129 -0.33 -16.18 26.08
CA ILE A 129 0.86 -15.81 26.84
C ILE A 129 0.90 -16.68 28.09
N GLU A 130 2.03 -17.34 28.32
CA GLU A 130 2.23 -18.11 29.53
C GLU A 130 2.16 -17.21 30.75
N LYS A 131 1.42 -17.66 31.77
CA LYS A 131 1.21 -16.90 33.00
C LYS A 131 2.20 -17.39 34.03
N ASP A 132 2.75 -16.46 34.78
CA ASP A 132 3.48 -16.77 35.99
C ASP A 132 4.70 -17.71 35.79
N ASN A 133 5.19 -17.89 34.56
CA ASN A 133 6.38 -18.69 34.31
C ASN A 133 7.62 -17.90 34.68
N PRO A 134 8.30 -18.24 35.78
CA PRO A 134 9.24 -17.30 36.37
C PRO A 134 10.66 -17.49 35.79
N ILE A 135 10.85 -18.48 34.92
CA ILE A 135 12.08 -18.70 34.13
C ILE A 135 11.97 -18.13 32.71
N ASP A 136 10.83 -17.55 32.37
CA ASP A 136 10.59 -16.84 31.11
C ASP A 136 10.31 -15.37 31.39
N GLY A 137 11.20 -14.50 30.93
CA GLY A 137 11.07 -13.05 31.05
C GLY A 137 9.87 -12.47 30.29
N THR A 138 9.32 -13.22 29.33
CA THR A 138 8.18 -12.79 28.50
C THR A 138 6.82 -13.21 29.06
N SER A 139 6.78 -13.96 30.17
CA SER A 139 5.53 -14.38 30.80
C SER A 139 4.74 -13.21 31.41
N ALA A 140 3.42 -13.37 31.49
CA ALA A 140 2.55 -12.41 32.15
C ALA A 140 2.62 -12.56 33.68
N ILE A 141 2.68 -11.45 34.39
CA ILE A 141 2.56 -11.41 35.85
C ILE A 141 1.28 -10.72 36.27
N ARG A 142 0.75 -11.14 37.42
CA ARG A 142 -0.38 -10.45 38.02
C ARG A 142 0.11 -9.23 38.79
N SER A 143 -0.31 -8.05 38.34
CA SER A 143 0.03 -6.80 39.03
C SER A 143 -0.74 -6.65 40.35
N SER A 144 -0.37 -5.67 41.18
CA SER A 144 -0.99 -5.44 42.48
C SER A 144 -2.48 -5.11 42.43
N ASN A 145 -2.98 -4.62 41.29
CA ASN A 145 -4.40 -4.33 41.07
C ASN A 145 -5.19 -5.57 40.56
N GLY A 146 -4.52 -6.71 40.37
CA GLY A 146 -5.11 -7.95 39.89
C GLY A 146 -5.16 -8.13 38.37
N THR A 147 -4.75 -7.15 37.56
CA THR A 147 -4.65 -7.27 36.10
C THR A 147 -3.36 -7.95 35.67
N TRP A 148 -3.38 -8.56 34.48
CA TRP A 148 -2.20 -9.17 33.88
C TRP A 148 -1.33 -8.11 33.20
N HIS A 149 -0.03 -8.20 33.45
CA HIS A 149 0.93 -7.20 33.06
C HIS A 149 2.24 -7.85 32.59
N ILE A 150 2.96 -7.18 31.70
CA ILE A 150 4.33 -7.51 31.37
C ILE A 150 5.23 -7.32 32.61
N ARG A 151 6.23 -8.19 32.77
CA ARG A 151 7.22 -8.08 33.83
C ARG A 151 8.01 -6.77 33.73
N PRO A 152 8.37 -6.10 34.84
CA PRO A 152 9.28 -4.95 34.80
C PRO A 152 10.63 -5.37 34.19
N LEU A 153 11.37 -4.44 33.58
CA LEU A 153 12.50 -4.80 32.70
C LEU A 153 13.60 -5.61 33.41
N ASN A 154 13.82 -5.39 34.71
CA ASN A 154 14.71 -6.21 35.54
C ASN A 154 14.26 -7.68 35.65
N GLU A 155 12.95 -7.92 35.75
CA GLU A 155 12.36 -9.26 35.74
C GLU A 155 12.34 -9.85 34.33
N PHE A 156 12.04 -9.05 33.31
CA PHE A 156 12.11 -9.46 31.90
C PHE A 156 13.51 -9.97 31.52
N LEU A 157 14.57 -9.28 31.98
CA LEU A 157 15.96 -9.70 31.78
C LEU A 157 16.39 -10.83 32.73
N LEU A 158 15.49 -11.31 33.59
CA LEU A 158 15.74 -12.29 34.65
C LEU A 158 16.95 -11.88 35.52
N PHE A 159 17.08 -10.59 35.78
CA PHE A 159 18.12 -10.02 36.64
C PHE A 159 17.71 -10.13 38.11
N SER A 160 16.47 -9.81 38.42
CA SER A 160 15.87 -9.87 39.76
C SER A 160 14.39 -10.17 39.64
N SER A 161 13.81 -10.84 40.64
CA SER A 161 12.40 -11.21 40.72
C SER A 161 11.85 -10.85 42.08
N ASN A 162 10.64 -10.29 42.08
CA ASN A 162 9.86 -10.11 43.29
C ASN A 162 8.85 -11.25 43.49
N ASP A 163 8.88 -12.30 42.65
CA ASP A 163 7.95 -13.42 42.76
C ASP A 163 8.30 -14.28 43.98
N PRO A 164 7.42 -14.36 45.00
CA PRO A 164 7.69 -15.14 46.21
C PRO A 164 7.77 -16.65 45.97
N ARG A 165 7.34 -17.14 44.80
CA ARG A 165 7.49 -18.55 44.41
C ARG A 165 8.91 -18.89 43.95
N GLN A 166 9.74 -17.88 43.68
CA GLN A 166 11.13 -18.07 43.35
C GLN A 166 12.01 -17.89 44.58
N GLU A 167 12.78 -18.92 44.88
CA GLU A 167 13.90 -18.82 45.79
C GLU A 167 15.07 -18.19 45.01
N GLN A 168 14.99 -16.89 44.76
CA GLN A 168 16.05 -16.14 44.10
C GLN A 168 17.02 -15.59 45.13
N ILE A 169 18.30 -15.91 44.94
CA ILE A 169 19.37 -15.28 45.71
C ILE A 169 19.50 -13.85 45.17
N ARG A 170 19.44 -12.85 46.08
CA ARG A 170 19.59 -11.43 45.71
C ARG A 170 20.81 -11.24 44.81
N PRO A 171 20.72 -10.40 43.76
CA PRO A 171 21.85 -10.16 42.89
C PRO A 171 23.08 -9.69 43.67
N ARG A 172 24.22 -10.34 43.42
CA ARG A 172 25.50 -10.08 44.08
C ARG A 172 26.41 -9.31 43.13
N TYR A 173 26.91 -8.17 43.59
CA TYR A 173 27.93 -7.43 42.84
C TYR A 173 29.25 -8.19 42.83
N LEU A 174 29.83 -8.41 41.65
CA LEU A 174 31.09 -9.12 41.46
C LEU A 174 32.30 -8.17 41.31
N GLY A 175 32.05 -6.90 40.98
CA GLY A 175 33.11 -5.91 40.76
C GLY A 175 33.06 -5.25 39.38
N GLU A 176 34.11 -4.49 39.09
CA GLU A 176 34.30 -3.82 37.80
C GLU A 176 35.03 -4.74 36.82
N SER A 177 34.68 -4.67 35.53
CA SER A 177 35.32 -5.46 34.47
C SER A 177 35.28 -4.70 33.13
N VAL A 178 35.74 -5.34 32.06
CA VAL A 178 35.69 -4.80 30.69
C VAL A 178 35.12 -5.86 29.76
N VAL A 179 34.08 -5.51 29.02
CA VAL A 179 33.46 -6.36 27.99
C VAL A 179 33.51 -5.62 26.66
N ARG A 180 34.20 -6.18 25.66
CA ARG A 180 34.37 -5.56 24.32
C ARG A 180 34.92 -4.11 24.38
N GLY A 181 35.83 -3.84 25.31
CA GLY A 181 36.39 -2.51 25.53
C GLY A 181 35.47 -1.53 26.29
N ILE A 182 34.28 -1.97 26.70
CA ILE A 182 33.33 -1.19 27.49
C ILE A 182 33.58 -1.47 28.97
N PRO A 183 33.82 -0.44 29.80
CA PRO A 183 33.94 -0.62 31.24
C PRO A 183 32.56 -0.92 31.84
N VAL A 184 32.46 -2.03 32.58
CA VAL A 184 31.20 -2.57 33.09
C VAL A 184 31.24 -2.85 34.59
N ASP A 185 30.07 -2.85 35.20
CA ASP A 185 29.77 -3.34 36.53
C ASP A 185 29.10 -4.73 36.42
N GLN A 186 29.69 -5.75 37.05
CA GLN A 186 29.22 -7.12 36.96
C GLN A 186 28.36 -7.53 38.16
N TRP A 187 27.26 -8.20 37.89
CA TRP A 187 26.31 -8.68 38.88
C TRP A 187 25.90 -10.11 38.58
N GLU A 188 25.88 -10.95 39.61
CA GLU A 188 25.51 -12.35 39.52
C GLU A 188 24.16 -12.58 40.18
N THR A 189 23.30 -13.34 39.54
CA THR A 189 22.02 -13.80 40.08
C THR A 189 21.88 -15.30 39.89
N CYS A 190 21.19 -15.93 40.84
CA CYS A 190 20.89 -17.36 40.82
C CYS A 190 19.40 -17.57 40.97
N ILE A 191 18.81 -18.28 40.01
CA ILE A 191 17.38 -18.59 39.93
C ILE A 191 17.22 -20.10 40.02
N ILE A 192 16.46 -20.55 41.01
CA ILE A 192 16.12 -21.96 41.21
C ILE A 192 14.62 -22.11 40.98
N ASN A 193 14.24 -22.92 39.98
CA ASN A 193 12.86 -23.27 39.71
C ASN A 193 12.62 -24.74 40.06
N LYS A 194 12.01 -24.97 41.22
CA LYS A 194 11.73 -26.32 41.75
C LYS A 194 10.72 -27.09 40.89
N THR A 195 9.80 -26.40 40.22
CA THR A 195 8.78 -27.05 39.36
C THR A 195 9.39 -27.62 38.09
N SER A 196 10.27 -26.86 37.43
CA SER A 196 10.95 -27.33 36.21
C SER A 196 12.27 -28.03 36.49
N LEU A 197 12.62 -28.23 37.78
CA LEU A 197 13.91 -28.72 38.25
C LEU A 197 15.10 -28.05 37.52
N ARG A 198 15.03 -26.72 37.37
CA ARG A 198 15.99 -25.93 36.59
C ARG A 198 16.74 -24.94 37.48
N THR A 199 18.06 -24.93 37.36
CA THR A 199 18.94 -23.97 38.04
C THR A 199 19.59 -23.08 37.00
N ILE A 200 19.59 -21.77 37.22
CA ILE A 200 20.16 -20.79 36.29
C ILE A 200 21.03 -19.82 37.07
N LYS A 201 22.32 -19.78 36.76
CA LYS A 201 23.22 -18.68 37.15
C LYS A 201 23.33 -17.71 36.00
N ARG A 202 23.13 -16.42 36.24
CA ARG A 202 23.36 -15.36 35.26
C ARG A 202 24.33 -14.32 35.80
N THR A 203 25.35 -14.00 35.01
CA THR A 203 26.25 -12.88 35.26
C THR A 203 25.97 -11.78 34.26
N TRP A 204 25.29 -10.73 34.69
CA TRP A 204 25.02 -9.53 33.90
C TRP A 204 26.16 -8.53 34.01
N SER A 205 26.54 -7.94 32.88
CA SER A 205 27.50 -6.85 32.77
C SER A 205 26.78 -5.59 32.28
N PHE A 206 26.74 -4.54 33.11
CA PHE A 206 26.13 -3.25 32.77
C PHE A 206 27.20 -2.19 32.55
N ALA A 207 27.08 -1.35 31.52
CA ALA A 207 28.04 -0.28 31.28
C ALA A 207 28.05 0.72 32.45
N ARG A 208 29.24 1.21 32.78
CA ARG A 208 29.42 2.20 33.84
C ARG A 208 28.76 3.53 33.46
N ARG A 209 28.14 4.17 34.45
CA ARG A 209 27.59 5.53 34.33
C ARG A 209 28.63 6.49 33.74
N GLY A 210 28.20 7.31 32.78
CA GLY A 210 29.06 8.27 32.08
C GLY A 210 29.86 7.70 30.91
N PHE A 211 29.88 6.37 30.69
CA PHE A 211 30.44 5.81 29.47
C PHE A 211 29.65 6.27 28.25
N VAL A 212 30.33 6.68 27.17
CA VAL A 212 29.68 7.18 25.96
C VAL A 212 29.41 6.03 25.00
N THR A 213 28.14 5.77 24.73
CA THR A 213 27.68 4.79 23.72
C THR A 213 27.28 5.52 22.43
N PRO A 214 27.05 4.81 21.31
CA PRO A 214 26.54 5.42 20.09
C PRO A 214 25.20 6.16 20.24
N VAL A 215 24.42 5.86 21.28
CA VAL A 215 23.13 6.52 21.57
C VAL A 215 23.25 7.65 22.61
N GLY A 216 24.46 7.89 23.15
CA GLY A 216 24.74 8.90 24.16
C GLY A 216 25.42 8.35 25.42
N PRO A 217 25.73 9.21 26.39
CA PRO A 217 26.30 8.80 27.67
C PRO A 217 25.31 7.96 28.48
N VAL A 218 25.81 6.91 29.14
CA VAL A 218 25.02 6.09 30.07
C VAL A 218 24.59 6.96 31.25
N GLY A 219 23.26 7.14 31.38
CA GLY A 219 22.63 7.94 32.43
C GLY A 219 22.43 7.18 33.74
N ASP A 220 21.27 7.42 34.38
CA ASP A 220 20.91 6.77 35.65
C ASP A 220 20.43 5.32 35.49
N PHE A 221 19.99 4.95 34.28
CA PHE A 221 19.52 3.60 33.98
C PHE A 221 20.65 2.65 33.62
N ALA A 222 20.50 1.40 34.04
CA ALA A 222 21.35 0.27 33.71
C ALA A 222 21.35 0.04 32.21
N HIS A 223 22.54 0.00 31.62
CA HIS A 223 22.73 -0.24 30.19
C HIS A 223 23.35 -1.63 30.01
N PRO A 224 22.55 -2.69 29.77
CA PRO A 224 23.06 -4.05 29.67
C PRO A 224 23.98 -4.19 28.44
N ILE A 225 25.11 -4.88 28.64
CA ILE A 225 26.11 -5.13 27.60
C ILE A 225 26.18 -6.62 27.27
N GLN A 226 26.23 -7.47 28.30
CA GLN A 226 26.33 -8.91 28.14
C GLN A 226 25.70 -9.63 29.33
N ALA A 227 25.11 -10.80 29.10
CA ALA A 227 24.83 -11.78 30.14
C ALA A 227 25.53 -13.10 29.80
N LEU A 228 26.20 -13.68 30.80
CA LEU A 228 26.69 -15.05 30.75
C LEU A 228 25.74 -15.92 31.56
N ILE A 229 25.24 -16.99 30.96
CA ILE A 229 24.20 -17.84 31.55
C ILE A 229 24.77 -19.26 31.61
N ASN A 230 24.76 -19.84 32.81
CA ASN A 230 25.01 -21.26 33.02
C ASN A 230 23.72 -21.85 33.59
N ALA A 231 23.18 -22.88 32.97
CA ALA A 231 21.96 -23.50 33.43
C ALA A 231 22.05 -25.03 33.41
N SER A 232 21.37 -25.66 34.37
CA SER A 232 21.15 -27.10 34.39
C SER A 232 19.68 -27.43 34.57
N ILE A 233 19.26 -28.51 33.92
CA ILE A 233 17.93 -29.09 34.06
C ILE A 233 18.11 -30.53 34.53
N LEU A 234 17.49 -30.88 35.66
CA LEU A 234 17.41 -32.26 36.11
C LEU A 234 16.22 -32.93 35.43
N TYR A 235 16.46 -34.01 34.68
CA TYR A 235 15.37 -34.76 34.06
C TYR A 235 14.42 -35.35 35.12
N PRO A 236 13.13 -35.55 34.80
CA PRO A 236 12.15 -36.10 35.75
C PRO A 236 12.50 -37.49 36.30
N ASN A 237 13.36 -38.24 35.60
CA ASN A 237 13.89 -39.52 36.05
C ASN A 237 15.01 -39.40 37.11
N GLY A 238 15.43 -38.17 37.43
CA GLY A 238 16.43 -37.85 38.45
C GLY A 238 17.86 -38.29 38.09
N SER A 239 18.12 -38.78 36.88
CA SER A 239 19.36 -39.50 36.59
C SER A 239 20.42 -38.67 35.87
N GLN A 240 20.07 -37.51 35.29
CA GLN A 240 21.01 -36.72 34.49
C GLN A 240 20.67 -35.24 34.48
N PHE A 241 21.71 -34.40 34.60
CA PHE A 241 21.63 -32.98 34.32
C PHE A 241 21.93 -32.73 32.85
N GLN A 242 21.05 -32.00 32.17
CA GLN A 242 21.39 -31.36 30.91
C GLN A 242 21.90 -29.95 31.22
N GLU A 243 23.19 -29.74 30.97
CA GLU A 243 23.83 -28.43 31.12
C GLU A 243 23.84 -27.68 29.80
N PHE A 244 23.67 -26.37 29.87
CA PHE A 244 23.86 -25.49 28.74
C PHE A 244 24.36 -24.13 29.18
N ASP A 245 25.19 -23.57 28.31
CA ASP A 245 25.72 -22.22 28.44
C ASP A 245 25.06 -21.33 27.39
N GLU A 246 24.70 -20.12 27.79
CA GLU A 246 24.24 -19.10 26.85
C GLU A 246 25.01 -17.81 27.05
N VAL A 247 25.39 -17.18 25.95
CA VAL A 247 25.95 -15.83 25.94
C VAL A 247 24.94 -14.93 25.27
N PHE A 248 24.49 -13.92 26.01
CA PHE A 248 23.59 -12.89 25.51
C PHE A 248 24.38 -11.61 25.34
N ASP A 249 24.57 -11.20 24.10
CA ASP A 249 25.23 -9.96 23.75
C ASP A 249 24.19 -8.91 23.37
N VAL A 250 24.15 -7.81 24.14
CA VAL A 250 23.19 -6.73 23.92
C VAL A 250 23.82 -5.63 23.08
N TYR A 251 23.08 -5.18 22.07
CA TYR A 251 23.45 -4.14 21.13
C TYR A 251 22.33 -3.11 20.99
N ALA A 252 22.71 -1.90 20.55
CA ALA A 252 21.78 -0.81 20.24
C ALA A 252 20.77 -0.49 21.36
N TYR A 253 21.14 -0.73 22.63
CA TYR A 253 20.23 -0.52 23.76
C TYR A 253 19.90 0.96 23.94
N ARG A 254 18.62 1.26 24.09
CA ARG A 254 18.08 2.60 24.32
C ARG A 254 17.09 2.56 25.49
N PRO A 255 17.27 3.39 26.52
CA PRO A 255 16.23 3.61 27.53
C PRO A 255 15.14 4.51 26.93
N GLY A 256 14.01 3.90 26.55
CA GLY A 256 12.94 4.51 25.76
C GLY A 256 12.71 3.82 24.43
N ILE A 257 11.62 4.20 23.75
CA ILE A 257 11.25 3.69 22.42
C ILE A 257 11.49 4.81 21.42
N VAL A 258 12.27 4.55 20.37
CA VAL A 258 12.29 5.45 19.22
C VAL A 258 11.05 5.17 18.41
N GLU A 259 10.17 6.17 18.27
CA GLU A 259 8.95 6.08 17.46
C GLU A 259 9.30 5.92 15.97
N SER A 260 9.74 4.73 15.56
CA SER A 260 9.65 4.31 14.18
C SER A 260 8.31 3.59 14.01
N ALA A 261 7.37 4.27 13.36
CA ALA A 261 5.99 3.81 13.19
C ALA A 261 5.90 2.42 12.52
N GLU A 262 6.95 1.99 11.82
CA GLU A 262 7.00 0.71 11.11
C GLU A 262 7.23 -0.49 12.02
N GLN A 263 7.97 -0.35 13.12
CA GLN A 263 8.30 -1.48 14.01
C GLN A 263 7.14 -1.91 14.91
N LEU A 264 6.11 -1.06 15.05
CA LEU A 264 4.93 -1.32 15.88
C LEU A 264 3.77 -1.97 15.12
N VAL A 265 3.86 -2.10 13.78
CA VAL A 265 2.74 -2.52 12.93
C VAL A 265 3.03 -3.89 12.29
N PRO A 266 2.09 -4.85 12.42
CA PRO A 266 2.15 -6.17 11.77
C PRO A 266 2.63 -6.16 10.31
N PRO A 267 3.37 -7.18 9.84
CA PRO A 267 3.79 -7.29 8.44
C PRO A 267 2.64 -7.06 7.45
N LYS A 268 2.95 -6.42 6.31
CA LYS A 268 1.97 -6.10 5.26
C LYS A 268 1.15 -7.32 4.86
N GLY A 269 -0.17 -7.19 4.87
CA GLY A 269 -1.09 -8.21 4.34
C GLY A 269 -1.17 -9.51 5.12
N VAL A 270 -0.69 -9.55 6.37
CA VAL A 270 -0.93 -10.69 7.24
C VAL A 270 -2.09 -10.37 8.18
N PHE A 271 -3.21 -11.07 8.00
CA PHE A 271 -4.38 -10.94 8.86
C PHE A 271 -4.31 -11.95 10.01
N CYS A 272 -4.56 -11.50 11.24
CA CYS A 272 -4.67 -12.36 12.41
C CYS A 272 -6.13 -12.50 12.81
N ASN A 273 -6.79 -13.56 12.32
CA ASN A 273 -8.14 -13.84 12.78
C ASN A 273 -8.11 -14.08 14.31
N SER A 274 -8.87 -13.30 15.09
CA SER A 274 -8.85 -13.25 16.57
C SER A 274 -7.68 -12.51 17.24
N GLY A 275 -7.06 -11.59 16.53
CA GLY A 275 -6.16 -10.59 17.09
C GLY A 275 -6.74 -9.91 18.34
N VAL A 276 -5.88 -9.63 19.30
CA VAL A 276 -6.24 -9.56 20.72
C VAL A 276 -6.46 -8.12 21.11
N GLY A 277 -7.70 -7.73 21.37
CA GLY A 277 -8.07 -6.33 21.64
C GLY A 277 -8.32 -5.52 20.37
N GLN A 278 -8.41 -6.16 19.20
CA GLN A 278 -8.72 -5.47 17.95
C GLN A 278 -10.22 -5.38 17.73
N GLN A 279 -10.71 -4.14 17.73
CA GLN A 279 -12.05 -3.83 17.31
C GLN A 279 -12.11 -3.98 15.79
N LEU A 280 -12.88 -4.97 15.33
CA LEU A 280 -13.29 -5.04 13.95
C LEU A 280 -14.20 -3.84 13.65
N VAL A 281 -13.82 -3.05 12.66
CA VAL A 281 -14.55 -1.85 12.21
C VAL A 281 -14.91 -1.98 10.75
N SER A 282 -16.09 -1.53 10.36
CA SER A 282 -16.33 -1.30 8.93
C SER A 282 -15.50 -0.09 8.48
N LEU A 283 -15.09 -0.05 7.21
CA LEU A 283 -14.40 1.13 6.67
C LEU A 283 -15.27 2.39 6.86
N GLN A 284 -16.59 2.26 6.71
CA GLN A 284 -17.53 3.37 6.88
C GLN A 284 -17.54 3.91 8.32
N ASP A 285 -17.54 3.04 9.34
CA ASP A 285 -17.49 3.45 10.75
C ASP A 285 -16.16 4.09 11.10
N ALA A 286 -15.08 3.68 10.43
CA ALA A 286 -13.78 4.34 10.51
C ALA A 286 -13.75 5.68 9.75
N GLY A 287 -14.84 6.12 9.09
CA GLY A 287 -14.85 7.32 8.27
C GLY A 287 -14.03 7.20 6.98
N ILE A 288 -13.73 5.96 6.57
CA ILE A 288 -13.01 5.59 5.36
C ILE A 288 -14.04 5.22 4.28
N SER A 289 -14.11 6.03 3.23
CA SER A 289 -15.00 5.75 2.11
C SER A 289 -14.42 6.30 0.82
N TRP A 290 -14.41 5.48 -0.23
CA TRP A 290 -14.17 6.00 -1.57
C TRP A 290 -15.26 7.00 -1.97
N PRO A 291 -14.89 8.09 -2.66
CA PRO A 291 -15.87 8.97 -3.27
C PRO A 291 -16.71 8.21 -4.28
N GLU A 292 -17.95 8.64 -4.51
CA GLU A 292 -18.80 8.05 -5.56
C GLU A 292 -18.23 8.31 -6.96
N ARG A 293 -17.36 9.32 -7.08
CA ARG A 293 -16.68 9.70 -8.31
C ARG A 293 -15.25 10.04 -8.01
N PHE A 294 -14.31 9.50 -8.77
CA PHE A 294 -12.91 9.86 -8.62
C PHE A 294 -12.11 9.52 -9.86
N THR A 295 -10.97 10.19 -10.00
CA THR A 295 -9.88 9.72 -10.84
C THR A 295 -8.68 9.39 -9.97
N VAL A 296 -7.92 8.37 -10.33
CA VAL A 296 -6.73 7.95 -9.58
C VAL A 296 -5.77 7.23 -10.50
N ARG A 297 -4.48 7.50 -10.36
CA ARG A 297 -3.45 6.68 -11.00
C ARG A 297 -3.06 5.54 -10.08
N VAL A 298 -2.91 4.37 -10.68
CA VAL A 298 -2.64 3.14 -9.96
C VAL A 298 -1.40 2.49 -10.54
N GLU A 299 -0.48 2.12 -9.65
CA GLU A 299 0.64 1.23 -9.93
C GLU A 299 0.34 -0.12 -9.32
N ALA A 300 0.19 -1.14 -10.17
CA ALA A 300 -0.04 -2.51 -9.75
C ALA A 300 1.24 -3.32 -9.93
N SER A 301 1.75 -3.92 -8.87
CA SER A 301 2.90 -4.82 -8.91
C SER A 301 2.54 -6.19 -8.36
N SER A 302 3.00 -7.25 -9.03
CA SER A 302 2.84 -8.63 -8.55
C SER A 302 4.20 -9.26 -8.24
N SER A 303 4.25 -10.04 -7.16
CA SER A 303 5.46 -10.79 -6.78
C SER A 303 5.87 -11.85 -7.80
N ARG A 304 4.94 -12.35 -8.63
CA ARG A 304 5.20 -13.41 -9.62
C ARG A 304 5.84 -12.86 -10.91
N SER A 305 5.30 -11.77 -11.45
CA SER A 305 5.79 -11.18 -12.69
C SER A 305 6.99 -10.26 -12.45
N GLY A 306 7.08 -9.64 -11.27
CA GLY A 306 8.03 -8.54 -11.02
C GLY A 306 7.75 -7.30 -11.89
N ASP A 307 6.66 -7.31 -12.65
CA ASP A 307 6.27 -6.23 -13.55
C ASP A 307 5.34 -5.27 -12.83
N ILE A 308 5.60 -3.98 -13.07
CA ILE A 308 4.75 -2.88 -12.61
C ILE A 308 3.88 -2.46 -13.79
N GLN A 309 2.58 -2.66 -13.65
CA GLN A 309 1.57 -2.17 -14.59
C GLN A 309 1.01 -0.85 -14.07
N LYS A 310 0.86 0.13 -14.95
CA LYS A 310 0.36 1.45 -14.60
C LYS A 310 -0.95 1.70 -15.33
N PHE A 311 -1.95 2.23 -14.64
CA PHE A 311 -3.19 2.64 -15.28
C PHE A 311 -3.80 3.86 -14.61
N HIS A 312 -4.57 4.62 -15.38
CA HIS A 312 -5.33 5.76 -14.88
C HIS A 312 -6.81 5.38 -14.82
N LEU A 313 -7.31 5.15 -13.61
CA LEU A 313 -8.68 4.80 -13.33
C LEU A 313 -9.55 6.05 -13.19
N ARG A 314 -10.74 6.00 -13.78
CA ARG A 314 -11.81 6.96 -13.60
C ARG A 314 -13.09 6.21 -13.28
N TYR A 315 -13.71 6.60 -12.20
CA TYR A 315 -14.83 5.90 -11.63
C TYR A 315 -15.99 6.86 -11.46
N ASP A 316 -17.17 6.49 -11.96
CA ASP A 316 -18.42 7.18 -11.70
C ASP A 316 -19.46 6.14 -11.31
N ARG A 317 -19.83 6.10 -10.02
CA ARG A 317 -20.87 5.20 -9.52
C ARG A 317 -22.25 5.54 -10.09
N GLY A 318 -22.45 6.80 -10.50
CA GLY A 318 -23.76 7.32 -10.89
C GLY A 318 -24.72 7.54 -9.70
N ARG A 319 -25.83 8.24 -9.94
CA ARG A 319 -26.93 8.39 -8.94
C ARG A 319 -27.77 7.11 -8.82
N GLU A 320 -27.81 6.33 -9.90
CA GLU A 320 -28.57 5.08 -10.01
C GLU A 320 -27.69 3.97 -10.60
N ARG A 321 -28.02 2.70 -10.30
CA ARG A 321 -27.25 1.51 -10.76
C ARG A 321 -27.03 1.49 -12.28
N ASN A 322 -27.92 2.10 -13.05
CA ASN A 322 -27.89 2.15 -14.51
C ASN A 322 -27.02 3.30 -15.08
N THR A 323 -26.25 4.00 -14.26
CA THR A 323 -25.36 5.08 -14.70
C THR A 323 -23.90 4.86 -14.28
N LYS A 324 -23.60 3.71 -13.68
CA LYS A 324 -22.25 3.33 -13.29
C LYS A 324 -21.37 3.20 -14.53
N ARG A 325 -20.22 3.87 -14.52
CA ARG A 325 -19.21 3.81 -15.57
C ARG A 325 -17.82 3.71 -14.97
N ILE A 326 -16.99 2.88 -15.56
CA ILE A 326 -15.59 2.72 -15.20
C ILE A 326 -14.78 2.91 -16.47
N ARG A 327 -13.75 3.75 -16.39
CA ARG A 327 -12.75 3.86 -17.45
C ARG A 327 -11.38 3.62 -16.85
N TYR A 328 -10.57 2.84 -17.54
CA TYR A 328 -9.15 2.78 -17.25
C TYR A 328 -8.35 2.96 -18.53
N ASP A 329 -7.29 3.76 -18.43
CA ASP A 329 -6.31 3.94 -19.50
C ASP A 329 -5.04 3.21 -19.09
N TYR A 330 -4.57 2.28 -19.91
CA TYR A 330 -3.24 1.71 -19.71
C TYR A 330 -2.20 2.81 -19.90
N LEU A 331 -1.29 2.94 -18.95
CA LEU A 331 -0.18 3.88 -19.03
C LEU A 331 1.05 3.11 -19.49
N PRO A 332 1.58 3.41 -20.68
CA PRO A 332 2.58 2.55 -21.27
C PRO A 332 3.92 2.64 -20.53
N ARG A 333 4.55 1.48 -20.29
CA ARG A 333 5.89 1.41 -19.69
C ARG A 333 6.95 2.10 -20.57
N ASN A 334 6.77 2.02 -21.90
CA ASN A 334 7.70 2.53 -22.93
C ASN A 334 7.01 3.37 -24.04
N GLY A 335 5.84 3.97 -23.78
CA GLY A 335 5.13 4.84 -24.74
C GLY A 335 4.26 4.16 -25.82
N GLY A 336 3.96 2.86 -25.71
CA GLY A 336 3.27 2.06 -26.74
C GLY A 336 1.73 1.99 -26.70
N ASP A 337 1.11 1.81 -25.53
CA ASP A 337 -0.33 1.50 -25.44
C ASP A 337 -1.15 2.69 -24.92
N TYR A 338 -1.98 3.26 -25.79
CA TYR A 338 -2.96 4.32 -25.47
C TYR A 338 -4.40 3.79 -25.59
N VAL A 339 -4.61 2.59 -25.08
CA VAL A 339 -5.92 1.95 -25.08
C VAL A 339 -6.69 2.40 -23.84
N SER A 340 -7.82 3.04 -24.08
CA SER A 340 -8.84 3.33 -23.07
C SER A 340 -9.90 2.24 -23.11
N VAL A 341 -10.18 1.62 -21.97
CA VAL A 341 -11.33 0.73 -21.84
C VAL A 341 -12.39 1.44 -21.01
N ILE A 342 -13.61 1.53 -21.55
CA ILE A 342 -14.77 2.10 -20.86
C ILE A 342 -15.82 1.00 -20.69
N HIS A 343 -16.15 0.67 -19.46
CA HIS A 343 -17.29 -0.17 -19.10
C HIS A 343 -18.47 0.73 -18.75
N ASP A 344 -19.53 0.65 -19.55
CA ASP A 344 -20.79 1.33 -19.31
C ASP A 344 -21.86 0.31 -18.90
N TYR A 345 -22.11 0.24 -17.60
CA TYR A 345 -23.08 -0.69 -17.00
C TYR A 345 -24.53 -0.29 -17.33
N GLY A 346 -24.78 0.97 -17.67
CA GLY A 346 -26.10 1.45 -18.09
C GLY A 346 -26.51 0.93 -19.46
N THR A 347 -25.55 0.82 -20.37
CA THR A 347 -25.77 0.20 -21.69
C THR A 347 -25.42 -1.28 -21.75
N ASN A 348 -24.77 -1.81 -20.72
CA ASN A 348 -24.12 -3.13 -20.73
C ASN A 348 -23.16 -3.31 -21.92
N LEU A 349 -22.30 -2.30 -22.14
CA LEU A 349 -21.32 -2.26 -23.23
C LEU A 349 -19.92 -1.98 -22.71
N THR A 350 -18.95 -2.53 -23.41
CA THR A 350 -17.52 -2.23 -23.23
C THR A 350 -16.97 -1.60 -24.50
N TYR A 351 -16.32 -0.44 -24.35
CA TYR A 351 -15.67 0.29 -25.43
C TYR A 351 -14.16 0.22 -25.27
N ASN A 352 -13.48 -0.41 -26.22
CA ASN A 352 -12.03 -0.44 -26.31
C ASN A 352 -11.60 0.59 -27.36
N ILE A 353 -11.09 1.72 -26.91
CA ILE A 353 -10.76 2.88 -27.74
C ILE A 353 -9.25 2.98 -27.85
N ASP A 354 -8.71 2.82 -29.05
CA ASP A 354 -7.33 3.20 -29.35
C ASP A 354 -7.32 4.68 -29.74
N ARG A 355 -6.87 5.53 -28.81
CA ARG A 355 -6.87 6.98 -28.99
C ARG A 355 -5.84 7.46 -30.01
N ARG A 356 -4.83 6.64 -30.34
CA ARG A 356 -3.77 7.01 -31.27
C ARG A 356 -4.25 6.92 -32.72
N VAL A 357 -4.93 5.83 -33.06
CA VAL A 357 -5.48 5.62 -34.42
C VAL A 357 -6.93 6.09 -34.54
N GLY A 358 -7.60 6.36 -33.42
CA GLY A 358 -9.01 6.75 -33.40
C GLY A 358 -9.95 5.60 -33.75
N THR A 359 -9.55 4.35 -33.47
CA THR A 359 -10.38 3.16 -33.69
C THR A 359 -11.08 2.76 -32.40
N CYS A 360 -12.22 2.08 -32.55
CA CYS A 360 -12.98 1.58 -31.41
C CYS A 360 -13.57 0.19 -31.68
N ILE A 361 -13.39 -0.69 -30.71
CA ILE A 361 -14.04 -2.00 -30.66
C ILE A 361 -15.11 -1.94 -29.57
N ILE A 362 -16.35 -2.25 -29.94
CA ILE A 362 -17.49 -2.25 -29.02
C ILE A 362 -17.89 -3.71 -28.79
N LYS A 363 -18.01 -4.11 -27.52
CA LYS A 363 -18.43 -5.45 -27.10
C LYS A 363 -19.69 -5.36 -26.26
N ARG A 364 -20.59 -6.35 -26.41
CA ARG A 364 -21.72 -6.55 -25.49
C ARG A 364 -21.21 -7.19 -24.20
N GLY A 365 -21.76 -6.76 -23.08
CA GLY A 365 -21.33 -7.20 -21.76
C GLY A 365 -20.26 -6.31 -21.17
N VAL A 366 -20.37 -6.09 -19.86
CA VAL A 366 -19.24 -5.74 -19.01
C VAL A 366 -18.72 -7.06 -18.45
N ASP A 367 -17.97 -7.79 -19.27
CA ASP A 367 -17.38 -9.05 -18.88
C ASP A 367 -15.88 -8.90 -18.73
N PHE A 368 -15.38 -9.44 -17.63
CA PHE A 368 -13.97 -9.53 -17.35
C PHE A 368 -13.63 -11.00 -17.47
N PRO A 369 -12.70 -11.41 -18.36
CA PRO A 369 -12.15 -12.75 -18.27
C PRO A 369 -11.73 -12.98 -16.81
N ASP A 370 -12.01 -14.16 -16.27
CA ASP A 370 -11.43 -14.54 -14.99
C ASP A 370 -9.92 -14.51 -15.19
N VAL A 371 -9.26 -13.47 -14.67
CA VAL A 371 -7.83 -13.29 -14.90
C VAL A 371 -7.05 -13.63 -13.64
N SER A 372 -5.95 -14.35 -13.85
CA SER A 372 -4.95 -14.55 -12.81
C SER A 372 -4.47 -13.17 -12.33
N PRO A 373 -4.63 -12.86 -11.03
CA PRO A 373 -4.33 -11.53 -10.51
C PRO A 373 -2.83 -11.23 -10.65
N THR A 374 -1.98 -12.26 -10.74
CA THR A 374 -0.53 -12.10 -10.91
C THR A 374 -0.07 -11.95 -12.35
N ARG A 375 -0.92 -12.26 -13.34
CA ARG A 375 -0.64 -11.99 -14.77
C ARG A 375 -1.23 -10.66 -15.23
N ASP A 376 -2.45 -10.34 -14.80
CA ASP A 376 -3.13 -9.08 -15.13
C ASP A 376 -3.81 -8.50 -13.87
N PRO A 377 -3.03 -7.85 -13.00
CA PRO A 377 -3.57 -7.23 -11.80
C PRO A 377 -4.56 -6.10 -12.12
N VAL A 378 -4.46 -5.46 -13.30
CA VAL A 378 -5.37 -4.38 -13.69
C VAL A 378 -6.76 -4.92 -13.93
N SER A 379 -6.92 -5.89 -14.85
CA SER A 379 -8.23 -6.50 -15.12
C SER A 379 -8.81 -7.15 -13.87
N PHE A 380 -7.98 -7.78 -13.05
CA PHE A 380 -8.41 -8.33 -11.77
C PHE A 380 -8.96 -7.28 -10.80
N PHE A 381 -8.27 -6.14 -10.66
CA PHE A 381 -8.72 -5.04 -9.81
C PHE A 381 -10.06 -4.46 -10.27
N ILE A 382 -10.23 -4.26 -11.59
CA ILE A 382 -11.47 -3.70 -12.14
C ILE A 382 -12.63 -4.70 -12.04
N LYS A 383 -12.37 -6.00 -12.20
CA LYS A 383 -13.37 -7.07 -12.05
C LYS A 383 -13.93 -7.16 -10.63
N HIS A 384 -13.08 -6.96 -9.65
CA HIS A 384 -13.40 -7.09 -8.22
C HIS A 384 -13.49 -5.72 -7.53
N GLU A 385 -13.80 -4.68 -8.29
CA GLU A 385 -13.90 -3.32 -7.80
C GLU A 385 -14.96 -3.20 -6.70
N ASN A 386 -16.04 -3.99 -6.75
CA ASN A 386 -17.07 -3.94 -5.72
C ASN A 386 -16.55 -4.52 -4.38
N GLU A 387 -15.72 -5.54 -4.43
CA GLU A 387 -15.07 -6.17 -3.27
C GLU A 387 -13.88 -5.36 -2.74
N LEU A 388 -13.14 -4.67 -3.61
CA LEU A 388 -11.91 -3.97 -3.25
C LEU A 388 -12.13 -2.47 -2.94
N ILE A 389 -13.09 -1.81 -3.61
CA ILE A 389 -13.38 -0.38 -3.47
C ILE A 389 -14.68 -0.15 -2.70
N SER A 390 -15.72 -0.95 -2.97
CA SER A 390 -17.08 -0.70 -2.48
C SER A 390 -17.56 -1.66 -1.37
N SER A 391 -16.66 -2.42 -0.75
CA SER A 391 -17.03 -3.40 0.27
C SER A 391 -17.45 -2.71 1.57
N ARG A 392 -18.76 -2.46 1.69
CA ARG A 392 -19.37 -1.80 2.87
C ARG A 392 -19.50 -2.73 4.07
N ASP A 393 -19.76 -4.01 3.81
CA ASP A 393 -20.13 -4.97 4.86
C ASP A 393 -18.94 -5.76 5.43
N ARG A 394 -17.73 -5.52 4.91
CA ARG A 394 -16.53 -6.21 5.37
C ARG A 394 -16.00 -5.55 6.63
N LEU A 395 -15.70 -6.38 7.62
CA LEU A 395 -15.07 -5.98 8.86
C LEU A 395 -13.56 -5.98 8.70
N TRP A 396 -12.93 -4.91 9.14
CA TRP A 396 -11.50 -4.69 9.06
C TRP A 396 -10.89 -4.54 10.44
N GLU A 397 -9.70 -5.09 10.60
CA GLU A 397 -8.86 -4.99 11.79
C GLU A 397 -7.93 -3.78 11.64
N TYR A 398 -8.01 -2.81 12.55
CA TYR A 398 -7.08 -1.69 12.56
C TYR A 398 -5.71 -2.13 13.12
N ASN A 399 -4.65 -1.99 12.33
CA ASN A 399 -3.29 -2.42 12.67
C ASN A 399 -2.40 -1.29 13.19
N GLY A 400 -2.89 -0.05 13.22
CA GLY A 400 -2.14 1.11 13.66
C GLY A 400 -1.73 2.03 12.52
N LEU A 401 -0.71 2.85 12.79
CA LEU A 401 -0.19 3.84 11.86
C LEU A 401 1.16 3.38 11.29
N ARG A 402 1.27 3.36 9.97
CA ARG A 402 2.49 3.04 9.22
C ARG A 402 2.90 4.21 8.33
N THR A 403 4.18 4.32 8.04
CA THR A 403 4.66 5.18 6.95
C THR A 403 4.50 4.45 5.61
N CYS A 404 3.61 4.90 4.73
CA CYS A 404 3.29 4.15 3.50
C CYS A 404 4.22 4.42 2.33
N ARG A 405 4.75 5.64 2.21
CA ARG A 405 5.50 6.09 1.03
C ARG A 405 6.60 7.06 1.43
N GLY A 406 7.84 6.58 1.36
CA GLY A 406 9.01 7.32 1.86
C GLY A 406 8.85 7.72 3.33
N ASN A 407 9.57 8.75 3.78
CA ASN A 407 9.50 9.22 5.18
C ASN A 407 8.33 10.20 5.45
N GLY A 408 7.35 10.33 4.54
CA GLY A 408 6.44 11.49 4.52
C GLY A 408 4.97 11.23 4.85
N ILE A 409 4.39 10.11 4.41
CA ILE A 409 2.94 9.88 4.50
C ILE A 409 2.65 8.87 5.61
N LYS A 410 2.04 9.32 6.71
CA LYS A 410 1.48 8.46 7.75
C LYS A 410 0.12 7.94 7.29
N CYS A 411 -0.11 6.65 7.45
CA CYS A 411 -1.37 6.02 7.09
C CYS A 411 -1.91 5.17 8.22
N ALA A 412 -3.23 5.14 8.34
CA ALA A 412 -3.93 4.05 9.02
C ALA A 412 -3.90 2.81 8.13
N THR A 413 -3.43 1.69 8.69
CA THR A 413 -3.44 0.38 8.03
C THR A 413 -4.53 -0.48 8.62
N LEU A 414 -5.32 -1.11 7.76
CA LEU A 414 -6.40 -2.02 8.14
C LEU A 414 -6.26 -3.35 7.42
N THR A 415 -6.44 -4.48 8.08
CA THR A 415 -6.39 -5.82 7.47
C THR A 415 -7.71 -6.57 7.54
N THR A 416 -7.92 -7.48 6.60
CA THR A 416 -9.06 -8.41 6.61
C THR A 416 -8.67 -9.68 5.87
N ALA A 417 -9.33 -10.79 6.22
CA ALA A 417 -9.41 -11.95 5.35
C ALA A 417 -10.52 -11.76 4.31
N ILE A 418 -10.28 -12.24 3.10
CA ILE A 418 -11.23 -12.41 2.01
C ILE A 418 -11.32 -13.91 1.73
N ASN A 419 -12.40 -14.51 2.23
CA ASN A 419 -12.73 -15.89 1.95
C ASN A 419 -13.42 -15.99 0.58
N ASN A 420 -13.18 -17.07 -0.14
CA ASN A 420 -13.86 -17.41 -1.40
C ASN A 420 -13.60 -16.41 -2.55
N PHE A 421 -12.33 -16.14 -2.86
CA PHE A 421 -12.04 -15.51 -4.15
C PHE A 421 -12.47 -16.46 -5.29
N PRO A 422 -13.19 -15.98 -6.33
CA PRO A 422 -13.65 -16.84 -7.41
C PRO A 422 -12.48 -17.59 -8.10
N PRO A 423 -12.74 -18.81 -8.62
CA PRO A 423 -11.71 -19.63 -9.27
C PRO A 423 -11.10 -18.91 -10.49
N ILE A 424 -9.78 -19.03 -10.66
CA ILE A 424 -9.07 -18.38 -11.75
C ILE A 424 -9.22 -19.17 -13.04
N VAL A 425 -9.44 -18.47 -14.14
CA VAL A 425 -9.49 -19.03 -15.50
C VAL A 425 -8.29 -18.50 -16.29
N GLU A 426 -7.85 -19.25 -17.29
CA GLU A 426 -6.75 -18.82 -18.14
C GLU A 426 -7.28 -17.90 -19.24
N VAL A 427 -6.61 -16.74 -19.41
CA VAL A 427 -7.07 -15.66 -20.33
C VAL A 427 -7.23 -16.15 -21.77
N ASP A 428 -6.31 -17.01 -22.23
CA ASP A 428 -6.27 -17.45 -23.62
C ASP A 428 -7.26 -18.58 -23.93
N THR A 429 -7.56 -19.43 -22.95
CA THR A 429 -8.35 -20.66 -23.17
C THR A 429 -9.76 -20.59 -22.58
N GLY A 430 -10.02 -19.66 -21.65
CA GLY A 430 -11.29 -19.60 -20.93
C GLY A 430 -11.54 -20.85 -20.06
N MET A 431 -10.53 -21.70 -19.87
CA MET A 431 -10.62 -22.88 -18.99
C MET A 431 -10.15 -22.53 -17.57
N PRO A 432 -10.78 -23.09 -16.52
CA PRO A 432 -10.29 -22.95 -15.16
C PRO A 432 -8.81 -23.35 -15.13
N THR A 433 -7.96 -22.48 -14.61
CA THR A 433 -6.53 -22.78 -14.42
C THR A 433 -6.32 -23.95 -13.46
N GLY A 434 -7.33 -24.29 -12.66
CA GLY A 434 -7.20 -25.15 -11.50
C GLY A 434 -6.47 -24.47 -10.33
N GLU A 435 -6.00 -23.23 -10.48
CA GLU A 435 -5.44 -22.44 -9.38
C GLU A 435 -6.59 -21.98 -8.46
N THR A 436 -6.75 -22.65 -7.32
CA THR A 436 -7.61 -22.19 -6.21
C THR A 436 -6.74 -21.58 -5.12
N TRP A 437 -7.14 -20.42 -4.60
CA TRP A 437 -6.54 -19.82 -3.41
C TRP A 437 -7.37 -20.19 -2.19
N ASP A 438 -6.71 -20.73 -1.16
CA ASP A 438 -7.40 -21.14 0.07
C ASP A 438 -7.85 -19.93 0.88
N SER A 439 -7.05 -18.86 0.83
CA SER A 439 -7.39 -17.59 1.47
C SER A 439 -6.72 -16.42 0.75
N THR A 440 -7.32 -15.24 0.88
CA THR A 440 -6.70 -13.98 0.45
C THR A 440 -6.76 -13.02 1.63
N ASN A 441 -5.62 -12.48 2.04
CA ASN A 441 -5.57 -11.40 3.02
C ASN A 441 -5.46 -10.07 2.27
N ALA A 442 -6.21 -9.07 2.72
CA ALA A 442 -6.11 -7.72 2.20
C ALA A 442 -5.64 -6.78 3.31
N GLU A 443 -4.70 -5.91 2.99
CA GLU A 443 -4.35 -4.75 3.80
C GLU A 443 -4.67 -3.48 3.01
N TYR A 444 -5.40 -2.57 3.66
CA TYR A 444 -5.72 -1.28 3.11
C TYR A 444 -5.08 -0.16 3.89
N ALA A 445 -4.36 0.72 3.21
CA ALA A 445 -3.71 1.87 3.84
C ALA A 445 -4.31 3.18 3.35
N TRP A 446 -4.73 4.01 4.31
CA TRP A 446 -5.35 5.31 4.08
C TRP A 446 -4.56 6.41 4.75
N SER A 447 -4.31 7.49 4.02
CA SER A 447 -3.56 8.63 4.54
C SER A 447 -4.31 9.26 5.72
N VAL A 448 -3.60 9.45 6.83
CA VAL A 448 -4.10 10.22 7.97
C VAL A 448 -3.97 11.68 7.63
N ARG A 449 -5.05 12.43 7.75
CA ARG A 449 -5.04 13.87 7.47
C ARG A 449 -4.05 14.57 8.40
N SER A 450 -3.15 15.36 7.83
CA SER A 450 -2.27 16.23 8.61
C SER A 450 -3.13 17.22 9.40
N PRO A 451 -2.89 17.43 10.71
CA PRO A 451 -3.66 18.38 11.52
C PRO A 451 -3.59 19.84 11.02
N TYR A 452 -2.68 20.14 10.08
CA TYR A 452 -2.50 21.46 9.47
C TYR A 452 -3.29 21.67 8.17
N SER A 453 -3.90 20.62 7.63
CA SER A 453 -4.78 20.72 6.45
C SER A 453 -6.11 21.30 6.91
N ARG A 454 -6.41 22.58 6.58
CA ARG A 454 -7.73 23.16 6.87
C ARG A 454 -8.81 22.26 6.27
N PRO A 455 -9.66 21.63 7.08
CA PRO A 455 -10.78 20.87 6.52
C PRO A 455 -11.65 21.86 5.73
N PRO A 456 -12.24 21.44 4.60
CA PRO A 456 -13.43 22.11 4.10
C PRO A 456 -14.41 22.26 5.28
N PRO A 457 -15.05 23.42 5.45
CA PRO A 457 -15.88 23.73 6.63
C PRO A 457 -16.96 22.68 6.93
N ASP A 458 -17.28 21.82 5.95
CA ASP A 458 -18.37 20.84 6.02
C ASP A 458 -17.89 19.38 6.05
N MET A 459 -16.57 19.10 6.04
CA MET A 459 -16.03 17.73 6.03
C MET A 459 -15.10 17.45 7.22
N GLN A 460 -15.70 16.93 8.28
CA GLN A 460 -15.07 16.32 9.44
C GLN A 460 -14.51 14.91 9.10
N LYS A 461 -13.77 14.79 7.98
CA LYS A 461 -13.16 13.52 7.57
C LYS A 461 -11.77 13.37 8.20
N SER A 462 -11.55 12.27 8.92
CA SER A 462 -10.29 11.89 9.57
C SER A 462 -9.23 11.35 8.59
N PHE A 463 -9.66 10.97 7.39
CA PHE A 463 -8.82 10.37 6.35
C PHE A 463 -8.98 11.13 5.04
N ASP A 464 -7.86 11.35 4.33
CA ASP A 464 -7.88 12.06 3.06
C ASP A 464 -8.14 11.06 1.92
N TYR A 465 -7.14 10.25 1.53
CA TYR A 465 -7.19 9.38 0.35
C TYR A 465 -6.53 8.00 0.59
N PRO A 466 -6.92 6.96 -0.17
CA PRO A 466 -6.27 5.65 -0.17
C PRO A 466 -4.85 5.77 -0.73
N VAL A 467 -3.89 5.12 -0.08
CA VAL A 467 -2.47 5.17 -0.46
C VAL A 467 -2.03 3.88 -1.14
N TYR A 468 -2.38 2.73 -0.57
CA TYR A 468 -2.20 1.44 -1.25
C TYR A 468 -3.23 0.42 -0.79
N LEU A 469 -3.46 -0.59 -1.62
CA LEU A 469 -4.15 -1.83 -1.30
C LEU A 469 -3.18 -2.98 -1.57
N PHE A 470 -2.92 -3.81 -0.57
CA PHE A 470 -2.06 -4.97 -0.67
C PHE A 470 -2.90 -6.24 -0.53
N LEU A 471 -2.78 -7.16 -1.47
CA LEU A 471 -3.44 -8.46 -1.48
C LEU A 471 -2.40 -9.56 -1.40
N ARG A 472 -2.58 -10.47 -0.45
CA ARG A 472 -1.77 -11.68 -0.31
C ARG A 472 -2.65 -12.91 -0.51
N PHE A 473 -2.36 -13.65 -1.56
CA PHE A 473 -3.01 -14.90 -1.89
C PHE A 473 -2.21 -16.05 -1.29
N VAL A 474 -2.89 -16.98 -0.63
CA VAL A 474 -2.28 -18.15 0.00
C VAL A 474 -2.92 -19.40 -0.56
N GLN A 475 -2.08 -20.30 -1.09
CA GLN A 475 -2.48 -21.61 -1.59
C GLN A 475 -1.69 -22.70 -0.87
N SER A 476 -2.37 -23.63 -0.23
CA SER A 476 -1.77 -24.85 0.33
C SER A 476 -1.48 -25.84 -0.78
N ARG A 477 -0.26 -26.38 -0.81
CA ARG A 477 0.12 -27.46 -1.75
C ARG A 477 -0.43 -28.80 -1.32
N ASP A 478 -0.71 -28.97 -0.03
CA ASP A 478 -1.23 -30.20 0.54
C ASP A 478 -2.25 -29.85 1.64
N PRO A 479 -3.55 -30.08 1.40
CA PRO A 479 -4.61 -29.78 2.37
C PRO A 479 -4.51 -30.62 3.64
N SER A 480 -3.71 -31.69 3.65
CA SER A 480 -3.46 -32.53 4.85
C SER A 480 -2.30 -32.05 5.73
N SER A 481 -1.49 -31.10 5.24
CA SER A 481 -0.36 -30.55 5.98
C SER A 481 -0.71 -29.19 6.61
N PRO A 482 -0.16 -28.84 7.79
CA PRO A 482 -0.40 -27.52 8.38
C PRO A 482 0.07 -26.41 7.41
N PRO A 483 -0.74 -25.36 7.18
CA PRO A 483 -0.51 -24.36 6.12
C PRO A 483 0.87 -23.70 6.16
N ALA A 484 1.48 -23.59 7.34
CA ALA A 484 2.70 -22.83 7.57
C ALA A 484 3.97 -23.38 6.87
N PHE A 485 3.98 -24.63 6.41
CA PHE A 485 5.19 -25.26 5.86
C PHE A 485 5.12 -25.63 4.37
N ASN A 486 3.92 -25.65 3.77
CA ASN A 486 3.69 -26.13 2.40
C ASN A 486 2.76 -25.22 1.60
N SER A 487 2.78 -23.92 1.84
CA SER A 487 1.97 -22.96 1.10
C SER A 487 2.80 -22.14 0.14
N ARG A 488 2.14 -21.70 -0.94
CA ARG A 488 2.63 -20.72 -1.90
C ARG A 488 1.90 -19.42 -1.63
N THR A 489 2.67 -18.35 -1.46
CA THR A 489 2.16 -16.98 -1.33
C THR A 489 2.35 -16.23 -2.64
N GLU A 490 1.35 -15.47 -3.05
CA GLU A 490 1.45 -14.51 -4.15
C GLU A 490 0.96 -13.15 -3.66
N ASP A 491 1.74 -12.11 -3.90
CA ASP A 491 1.46 -10.77 -3.39
C ASP A 491 1.18 -9.83 -4.56
N ILE A 492 0.21 -8.94 -4.36
CA ILE A 492 -0.13 -7.86 -5.29
C ILE A 492 -0.29 -6.58 -4.50
N GLU A 493 0.39 -5.53 -4.94
CA GLU A 493 0.28 -4.20 -4.36
C GLU A 493 -0.26 -3.24 -5.42
N TYR A 494 -1.34 -2.53 -5.07
CA TYR A 494 -1.90 -1.41 -5.82
C TYR A 494 -1.56 -0.13 -5.09
N GLU A 495 -0.63 0.65 -5.60
CA GLU A 495 -0.32 1.99 -5.10
C GLU A 495 -1.21 3.03 -5.79
N PHE A 496 -1.86 3.88 -5.00
CA PHE A 496 -2.76 4.94 -5.46
C PHE A 496 -2.09 6.30 -5.35
N TYR A 497 -2.16 7.12 -6.41
CA TYR A 497 -1.63 8.47 -6.41
C TYR A 497 -2.38 9.40 -7.38
N GLU A 498 -2.15 10.70 -7.24
CA GLU A 498 -2.83 11.75 -8.04
C GLU A 498 -4.36 11.61 -8.01
N MET A 499 -4.93 11.29 -6.84
CA MET A 499 -6.38 11.12 -6.71
C MET A 499 -7.09 12.48 -6.80
N SER A 500 -8.17 12.51 -7.59
CA SER A 500 -9.16 13.59 -7.65
C SER A 500 -10.52 13.03 -7.22
N TYR A 501 -11.29 13.79 -6.45
CA TYR A 501 -12.62 13.40 -5.93
C TYR A 501 -13.75 13.58 -6.94
N GLU A 502 -13.41 13.77 -8.21
CA GLU A 502 -14.37 14.09 -9.27
C GLU A 502 -13.93 13.50 -10.60
N THR A 503 -14.93 13.19 -11.42
CA THR A 503 -14.80 12.83 -12.84
C THR A 503 -15.59 13.82 -13.69
N GLU A 504 -15.12 14.07 -14.91
CA GLU A 504 -15.82 14.88 -15.89
C GLU A 504 -16.66 14.00 -16.83
N ALA A 505 -17.74 14.53 -17.40
CA ALA A 505 -18.52 13.76 -18.39
C ALA A 505 -17.68 13.36 -19.62
N SER A 506 -16.72 14.21 -20.00
CA SER A 506 -15.72 14.00 -21.04
C SER A 506 -14.79 12.81 -20.77
N ASP A 507 -14.63 12.42 -19.50
CA ASP A 507 -13.83 11.26 -19.15
C ASP A 507 -14.42 9.95 -19.68
N PHE A 508 -15.73 9.92 -19.97
CA PHE A 508 -16.41 8.74 -20.49
C PHE A 508 -16.88 8.93 -21.94
N ASP A 509 -16.20 9.81 -22.69
CA ASP A 509 -16.54 10.07 -24.09
C ASP A 509 -16.34 8.85 -25.00
N THR A 510 -17.43 8.41 -25.64
CA THR A 510 -17.49 7.32 -26.62
C THR A 510 -17.66 7.81 -28.06
N SER A 511 -17.58 9.12 -28.33
CA SER A 511 -17.79 9.70 -29.67
C SER A 511 -16.83 9.18 -30.74
N ILE A 512 -15.62 8.78 -30.34
CA ILE A 512 -14.65 8.13 -31.24
C ILE A 512 -15.25 6.85 -31.83
N CYS A 513 -16.02 6.09 -31.05
CA CYS A 513 -16.66 4.87 -31.50
C CYS A 513 -17.70 5.13 -32.58
N TYR A 514 -18.53 6.16 -32.38
CA TYR A 514 -19.53 6.56 -33.36
C TYR A 514 -18.88 7.05 -34.66
N ARG A 515 -17.82 7.86 -34.55
CA ARG A 515 -17.05 8.32 -35.71
C ARG A 515 -16.37 7.17 -36.47
N SER A 516 -15.76 6.23 -35.76
CA SER A 516 -15.03 5.10 -36.36
C SER A 516 -15.92 4.08 -37.09
N ARG A 517 -17.23 4.06 -36.79
CA ARG A 517 -18.22 3.15 -37.35
C ARG A 517 -19.29 3.83 -38.20
N ASP A 518 -19.09 5.11 -38.51
CA ASP A 518 -20.04 5.95 -39.27
C ASP A 518 -21.47 5.93 -38.69
N PHE A 519 -21.59 5.84 -37.36
CA PHE A 519 -22.89 5.97 -36.69
C PHE A 519 -23.36 7.43 -36.68
N GLU A 520 -24.66 7.63 -36.52
CA GLU A 520 -25.25 8.97 -36.45
C GLU A 520 -24.73 9.75 -35.23
N TYR A 521 -24.34 11.01 -35.43
CA TYR A 521 -24.07 11.97 -34.36
C TYR A 521 -24.34 13.41 -34.85
N LEU A 522 -24.61 14.32 -33.92
CA LEU A 522 -24.87 15.74 -34.17
C LEU A 522 -24.16 16.61 -33.13
N HIS A 523 -23.49 17.68 -33.58
CA HIS A 523 -23.01 18.71 -32.66
C HIS A 523 -24.12 19.71 -32.41
N LEU A 524 -24.48 19.90 -31.16
CA LEU A 524 -25.56 20.77 -30.71
C LEU A 524 -25.01 21.86 -29.79
N GLY A 525 -25.62 23.04 -29.84
CA GLY A 525 -25.31 24.11 -28.92
C GLY A 525 -26.52 25.00 -28.66
N PHE A 526 -26.69 25.44 -27.42
CA PHE A 526 -27.79 26.32 -27.02
C PHE A 526 -27.38 27.20 -25.82
N THR A 527 -28.24 28.15 -25.47
CA THR A 527 -27.99 29.10 -24.38
C THR A 527 -28.94 28.86 -23.23
N LEU A 528 -28.42 28.86 -22.01
CA LEU A 528 -29.18 28.94 -20.77
C LEU A 528 -29.12 30.37 -20.25
N LYS A 529 -30.22 30.83 -19.66
CA LYS A 529 -30.30 32.07 -18.89
C LYS A 529 -30.34 31.73 -17.42
N ILE A 530 -29.60 32.48 -16.62
CA ILE A 530 -29.58 32.39 -15.16
C ILE A 530 -30.60 33.39 -14.59
N ASP A 531 -31.57 32.93 -13.80
CA ASP A 531 -32.57 33.79 -13.17
C ASP A 531 -32.05 34.37 -11.84
N THR A 532 -31.13 35.32 -11.94
CA THR A 532 -30.61 36.07 -10.78
C THR A 532 -30.47 37.55 -11.12
N ALA A 533 -30.76 38.41 -10.14
CA ALA A 533 -30.65 39.87 -10.29
C ALA A 533 -29.18 40.35 -10.32
N ASN A 534 -28.26 39.56 -9.76
CA ASN A 534 -26.84 39.89 -9.67
C ASN A 534 -26.04 39.06 -10.68
N ALA A 535 -24.95 39.62 -11.22
CA ALA A 535 -24.02 38.85 -12.02
C ALA A 535 -23.34 37.80 -11.14
N ILE A 536 -23.42 36.53 -11.54
CA ILE A 536 -22.65 35.47 -10.90
C ILE A 536 -21.24 35.57 -11.48
N ASP A 537 -20.23 35.80 -10.65
CA ASP A 537 -18.86 35.75 -11.15
C ASP A 537 -18.45 34.28 -11.41
N GLY A 538 -17.43 34.07 -12.23
CA GLY A 538 -16.95 32.71 -12.57
C GLY A 538 -16.43 31.90 -11.37
N ASN A 539 -16.20 32.51 -10.20
CA ASN A 539 -15.69 31.84 -9.01
C ASN A 539 -16.83 31.26 -8.13
N HIS A 540 -18.06 31.77 -8.26
CA HIS A 540 -19.22 31.28 -7.50
C HIS A 540 -19.95 30.12 -8.17
N LEU A 541 -19.69 29.92 -9.46
CA LEU A 541 -20.29 28.87 -10.27
C LEU A 541 -19.31 27.72 -10.43
N ASP A 542 -19.55 26.62 -9.72
CA ASP A 542 -18.81 25.39 -9.95
C ASP A 542 -19.16 24.83 -11.34
N ARG A 543 -18.23 25.04 -12.28
CA ARG A 543 -18.38 24.61 -13.68
C ARG A 543 -18.63 23.11 -13.81
N ARG A 544 -18.03 22.28 -12.94
CA ARG A 544 -18.17 20.82 -13.00
C ARG A 544 -19.54 20.38 -12.52
N PHE A 545 -20.01 20.98 -11.42
CA PHE A 545 -21.38 20.77 -10.95
C PHE A 545 -22.39 21.19 -12.03
N LEU A 546 -22.21 22.36 -12.64
CA LEU A 546 -23.09 22.83 -13.71
C LEU A 546 -23.07 21.89 -14.92
N GLN A 547 -21.89 21.47 -15.39
CA GLN A 547 -21.78 20.48 -16.47
C GLN A 547 -22.56 19.21 -16.15
N ARG A 548 -22.52 18.72 -14.91
CA ARG A 548 -23.26 17.53 -14.49
C ARG A 548 -24.76 17.72 -14.55
N GLU A 549 -25.30 18.81 -14.00
CA GLU A 549 -26.74 19.06 -14.01
C GLU A 549 -27.25 19.31 -15.42
N VAL A 550 -26.48 20.01 -16.27
CA VAL A 550 -26.78 20.16 -17.69
C VAL A 550 -26.82 18.81 -18.39
N HIS A 551 -25.83 17.95 -18.15
CA HIS A 551 -25.76 16.62 -18.75
C HIS A 551 -26.96 15.74 -18.36
N ALA A 552 -27.27 15.66 -17.06
CA ALA A 552 -28.40 14.90 -16.55
C ALA A 552 -29.74 15.43 -17.09
N THR A 553 -29.91 16.77 -17.11
CA THR A 553 -31.13 17.40 -17.67
C THR A 553 -31.25 17.15 -19.16
N LEU A 554 -30.14 17.18 -19.92
CA LEU A 554 -30.15 16.84 -21.34
C LEU A 554 -30.63 15.40 -21.57
N ALA A 555 -30.10 14.44 -20.81
CA ALA A 555 -30.48 13.03 -20.92
C ALA A 555 -31.98 12.83 -20.62
N ASP A 556 -32.46 13.39 -19.51
CA ASP A 556 -33.86 13.33 -19.08
C ASP A 556 -34.80 13.97 -20.10
N ARG A 557 -34.52 15.21 -20.53
CA ARG A 557 -35.41 15.97 -21.42
C ARG A 557 -35.51 15.39 -22.83
N MET A 558 -34.48 14.68 -23.28
CA MET A 558 -34.48 14.00 -24.57
C MET A 558 -34.97 12.55 -24.50
N ASP A 559 -35.18 12.01 -23.29
CA ASP A 559 -35.45 10.59 -23.03
C ASP A 559 -34.39 9.69 -23.69
N ILE A 560 -33.11 9.98 -23.40
CA ILE A 560 -31.96 9.22 -23.92
C ILE A 560 -31.05 8.76 -22.79
N LYS A 561 -30.25 7.73 -23.08
CA LYS A 561 -29.23 7.26 -22.16
C LYS A 561 -28.15 8.33 -21.93
N TYR A 562 -27.63 8.39 -20.71
CA TYR A 562 -26.58 9.32 -20.30
C TYR A 562 -25.35 9.26 -21.23
N SER A 563 -24.90 8.07 -21.66
CA SER A 563 -23.74 7.93 -22.55
C SER A 563 -23.93 8.47 -23.97
N ARG A 564 -25.16 8.83 -24.38
CA ARG A 564 -25.41 9.46 -25.69
C ARG A 564 -25.04 10.95 -25.74
N ILE A 565 -24.62 11.54 -24.63
CA ILE A 565 -24.14 12.93 -24.58
C ILE A 565 -22.63 12.92 -24.34
N SER A 566 -21.90 13.43 -25.32
CA SER A 566 -20.45 13.48 -25.38
C SER A 566 -19.95 14.93 -25.54
N ASP A 567 -18.67 15.18 -25.29
CA ASP A 567 -17.99 16.47 -25.53
C ASP A 567 -18.72 17.67 -24.91
N LEU A 568 -19.36 17.48 -23.76
CA LEU A 568 -20.15 18.51 -23.10
C LEU A 568 -19.24 19.62 -22.54
N ASN A 569 -19.33 20.78 -23.16
CA ASN A 569 -18.64 21.99 -22.75
C ASN A 569 -19.65 23.05 -22.35
N VAL A 570 -19.41 23.64 -21.18
CA VAL A 570 -20.23 24.73 -20.65
C VAL A 570 -19.34 25.96 -20.50
N PHE A 571 -19.78 27.07 -21.08
CA PHE A 571 -19.10 28.37 -21.06
C PHE A 571 -20.02 29.40 -20.42
N HIS A 572 -19.56 30.05 -19.35
CA HIS A 572 -20.30 31.09 -18.67
C HIS A 572 -19.78 32.46 -19.11
N GLU A 573 -20.69 33.34 -19.55
CA GLU A 573 -20.37 34.74 -19.88
C GLU A 573 -20.91 35.65 -18.76
N SER A 574 -20.01 36.06 -17.85
CA SER A 574 -20.40 36.80 -16.62
C SER A 574 -21.11 38.14 -16.89
N ALA A 575 -20.92 38.75 -18.06
CA ALA A 575 -21.55 40.03 -18.39
C ALA A 575 -23.03 39.90 -18.77
N SER A 576 -23.45 38.74 -19.27
CA SER A 576 -24.78 38.52 -19.83
C SER A 576 -25.66 37.61 -18.97
N ASN A 577 -25.10 36.98 -17.92
CA ASN A 577 -25.76 35.90 -17.17
C ASN A 577 -26.26 34.79 -18.13
N GLU A 578 -25.58 34.62 -19.26
CA GLU A 578 -25.83 33.58 -20.25
C GLU A 578 -24.78 32.48 -20.12
N VAL A 579 -25.23 31.23 -20.24
CA VAL A 579 -24.36 30.07 -20.29
C VAL A 579 -24.54 29.39 -21.63
N THR A 580 -23.46 29.28 -22.39
CA THR A 580 -23.45 28.53 -23.65
C THR A 580 -23.11 27.06 -23.36
N VAL A 581 -23.99 26.17 -23.78
CA VAL A 581 -23.83 24.72 -23.70
C VAL A 581 -23.52 24.20 -25.09
N LEU A 582 -22.41 23.48 -25.26
CA LEU A 582 -22.04 22.78 -26.49
C LEU A 582 -21.85 21.30 -26.18
N PHE A 583 -22.36 20.40 -27.01
CA PHE A 583 -22.20 18.96 -26.81
C PHE A 583 -22.37 18.20 -28.13
N THR A 584 -21.94 16.95 -28.13
CA THR A 584 -22.20 15.98 -29.21
C THR A 584 -23.31 15.04 -28.76
N LEU A 585 -24.42 15.05 -29.49
CA LEU A 585 -25.51 14.09 -29.35
C LEU A 585 -25.23 12.88 -30.23
N LEU A 586 -25.04 11.73 -29.61
CA LEU A 586 -24.82 10.47 -30.28
C LEU A 586 -26.17 9.84 -30.66
N GLY A 587 -26.20 9.11 -31.77
CA GLY A 587 -27.34 8.34 -32.23
C GLY A 587 -27.69 7.17 -31.30
N PRO A 588 -28.58 6.27 -31.73
CA PRO A 588 -28.98 5.10 -30.94
C PRO A 588 -27.76 4.32 -30.41
N THR A 589 -27.89 3.77 -29.20
CA THR A 589 -26.81 3.01 -28.55
C THR A 589 -26.34 1.87 -29.45
N PRO A 590 -25.02 1.60 -29.54
CA PRO A 590 -24.51 0.49 -30.34
C PRO A 590 -25.08 -0.85 -29.89
N GLU A 591 -25.41 -1.72 -30.85
CA GLU A 591 -25.87 -3.07 -30.60
C GLU A 591 -25.10 -4.01 -31.52
N PRO A 592 -23.96 -4.59 -31.05
CA PRO A 592 -23.06 -5.36 -31.90
C PRO A 592 -23.70 -6.57 -32.60
N GLU A 593 -24.79 -7.09 -32.04
CA GLU A 593 -25.54 -8.23 -32.58
C GLU A 593 -26.66 -7.81 -33.55
N SER A 594 -27.00 -6.52 -33.61
CA SER A 594 -28.02 -5.99 -34.50
C SER A 594 -27.49 -5.90 -35.94
N PRO A 595 -28.30 -6.21 -36.97
CA PRO A 595 -27.93 -6.02 -38.37
C PRO A 595 -27.54 -4.57 -38.72
N THR A 596 -28.12 -3.59 -38.01
CA THR A 596 -27.83 -2.16 -38.19
C THR A 596 -26.63 -1.69 -37.35
N GLY A 597 -26.12 -2.55 -36.45
CA GLY A 597 -25.05 -2.23 -35.51
C GLY A 597 -25.47 -1.30 -34.36
N VAL A 598 -26.74 -0.88 -34.32
CA VAL A 598 -27.32 0.01 -33.30
C VAL A 598 -28.69 -0.48 -32.85
N SER A 599 -29.14 0.00 -31.69
CA SER A 599 -30.45 -0.32 -31.14
C SER A 599 -31.58 0.28 -31.98
N ASN A 600 -32.56 -0.56 -32.34
CA ASN A 600 -33.74 -0.13 -33.11
C ASN A 600 -34.89 0.40 -32.22
N THR A 601 -34.76 0.30 -30.89
CA THR A 601 -35.79 0.77 -29.94
C THR A 601 -35.53 2.19 -29.44
N GLU A 602 -34.32 2.71 -29.64
CA GLU A 602 -33.94 4.06 -29.24
C GLU A 602 -34.19 5.09 -30.35
N THR A 603 -34.50 6.32 -29.95
CA THR A 603 -34.73 7.45 -30.86
C THR A 603 -33.43 7.88 -31.57
N THR A 604 -33.52 8.28 -32.83
CA THR A 604 -32.40 8.81 -33.61
C THR A 604 -31.90 10.15 -33.04
N ALA A 605 -30.67 10.56 -33.37
CA ALA A 605 -30.15 11.85 -32.91
C ALA A 605 -31.01 13.02 -33.43
N ALA A 606 -31.54 12.91 -34.65
CA ALA A 606 -32.48 13.89 -35.20
C ALA A 606 -33.77 14.04 -34.38
N ILE A 607 -34.40 12.93 -33.97
CA ILE A 607 -35.63 12.96 -33.17
C ILE A 607 -35.34 13.53 -31.78
N SER A 608 -34.27 13.08 -31.12
CA SER A 608 -33.87 13.60 -29.80
C SER A 608 -33.55 15.10 -29.85
N ARG A 609 -32.92 15.59 -30.92
CA ARG A 609 -32.73 17.04 -31.16
C ARG A 609 -34.06 17.78 -31.22
N ASP A 610 -35.05 17.25 -31.93
CA ASP A 610 -36.35 17.91 -32.08
C ASP A 610 -37.13 17.92 -30.75
N THR A 611 -37.01 16.85 -29.95
CA THR A 611 -37.51 16.81 -28.57
C THR A 611 -36.84 17.87 -27.70
N LEU A 612 -35.51 18.01 -27.78
CA LEU A 612 -34.78 19.05 -27.06
C LEU A 612 -35.19 20.46 -27.50
N GLN A 613 -35.32 20.69 -28.80
CA GLN A 613 -35.77 21.96 -29.37
C GLN A 613 -37.16 22.34 -28.83
N SER A 614 -38.09 21.40 -28.82
CA SER A 614 -39.44 21.60 -28.28
C SER A 614 -39.41 21.91 -26.78
N SER A 615 -38.58 21.19 -26.02
CA SER A 615 -38.38 21.42 -24.58
C SER A 615 -37.81 22.80 -24.29
N ILE A 616 -36.79 23.25 -25.02
CA ILE A 616 -36.19 24.58 -24.89
C ILE A 616 -37.20 25.66 -25.29
N ASN A 617 -37.83 25.53 -26.46
CA ASN A 617 -38.76 26.54 -26.98
C ASN A 617 -40.01 26.68 -26.11
N GLY A 618 -40.46 25.59 -25.50
CA GLY A 618 -41.58 25.56 -24.56
C GLY A 618 -41.22 25.95 -23.13
N GLY A 619 -39.97 26.35 -22.85
CA GLY A 619 -39.51 26.72 -21.50
C GLY A 619 -39.47 25.56 -20.51
N LYS A 620 -39.50 24.30 -20.98
CA LYS A 620 -39.47 23.09 -20.15
C LYS A 620 -38.05 22.67 -19.80
N PHE A 621 -37.04 23.10 -20.56
CA PHE A 621 -35.64 22.88 -20.20
C PHE A 621 -35.23 23.83 -19.08
N GLN A 622 -35.45 23.39 -17.84
CA GLN A 622 -35.07 24.13 -16.64
C GLN A 622 -34.57 23.19 -15.54
N PHE A 623 -33.62 23.66 -14.75
CA PHE A 623 -33.11 22.99 -13.54
C PHE A 623 -32.61 24.04 -12.55
N SER A 624 -32.59 23.70 -11.26
CA SER A 624 -32.01 24.56 -10.22
C SER A 624 -30.74 23.94 -9.65
N MET A 625 -29.80 24.80 -9.25
CA MET A 625 -28.61 24.38 -8.50
C MET A 625 -28.21 25.41 -7.46
N LYS A 626 -27.55 24.94 -6.39
CA LYS A 626 -26.99 25.78 -5.34
C LYS A 626 -25.61 26.30 -5.74
N LEU A 627 -25.27 27.52 -5.34
CA LEU A 627 -23.94 28.11 -5.58
C LEU A 627 -22.95 27.64 -4.51
N SER A 628 -21.66 27.57 -4.87
CA SER A 628 -20.61 27.03 -3.98
C SER A 628 -20.47 27.79 -2.66
N ASN A 629 -20.75 29.10 -2.68
CA ASN A 629 -20.60 29.99 -1.52
C ASN A 629 -21.93 30.24 -0.78
N ASP A 630 -23.05 29.80 -1.33
CA ASP A 630 -24.39 29.99 -0.75
C ASP A 630 -25.24 28.73 -0.95
N MET A 631 -25.20 27.84 0.04
CA MET A 631 -26.02 26.62 0.08
C MET A 631 -27.52 26.90 0.32
N THR A 632 -27.92 28.15 0.51
CA THR A 632 -29.30 28.52 0.83
C THR A 632 -30.11 28.97 -0.37
N THR A 633 -29.46 29.53 -1.40
CA THR A 633 -30.13 30.01 -2.61
C THR A 633 -30.02 29.03 -3.77
N ASP A 634 -31.16 28.57 -4.27
CA ASP A 634 -31.26 27.84 -5.52
C ASP A 634 -31.29 28.82 -6.70
N VAL A 635 -30.37 28.64 -7.64
CA VAL A 635 -30.30 29.40 -8.89
C VAL A 635 -30.99 28.62 -9.99
N LEU A 636 -31.99 29.22 -10.63
CA LEU A 636 -32.72 28.62 -11.74
C LEU A 636 -32.00 28.89 -13.07
N PHE A 637 -31.79 27.82 -13.84
CA PHE A 637 -31.27 27.85 -15.20
C PHE A 637 -32.41 27.52 -16.15
N THR A 638 -32.63 28.35 -17.18
CA THR A 638 -33.70 28.15 -18.16
C THR A 638 -33.16 28.21 -19.58
N GLY A 639 -33.52 27.26 -20.43
CA GLY A 639 -33.19 27.27 -21.86
C GLY A 639 -33.79 28.48 -22.57
N VAL A 640 -32.97 29.21 -23.32
CA VAL A 640 -33.41 30.37 -24.11
C VAL A 640 -34.12 29.86 -25.36
N SER A 641 -35.40 30.22 -25.52
CA SER A 641 -36.21 29.83 -26.67
C SER A 641 -35.55 30.25 -28.00
N GLY A 642 -35.52 29.34 -28.98
CA GLY A 642 -34.88 29.56 -30.28
C GLY A 642 -33.35 29.54 -30.28
N SER A 643 -32.68 29.25 -29.16
CA SER A 643 -31.21 29.29 -29.07
C SER A 643 -30.51 28.02 -29.57
N LEU A 644 -31.21 26.89 -29.71
CA LEU A 644 -30.62 25.63 -30.15
C LEU A 644 -30.16 25.72 -31.61
N LYS A 645 -28.89 25.38 -31.82
CA LYS A 645 -28.21 25.30 -33.11
C LYS A 645 -27.66 23.88 -33.28
N SER A 646 -27.67 23.39 -34.51
CA SER A 646 -27.06 22.11 -34.88
C SER A 646 -26.04 22.29 -35.99
N SER A 647 -24.93 21.55 -35.90
CA SER A 647 -23.89 21.53 -36.92
C SER A 647 -23.40 20.11 -37.17
N LYS A 648 -23.02 19.83 -38.43
CA LYS A 648 -22.29 18.60 -38.79
C LYS A 648 -20.79 18.70 -38.52
N GLN A 649 -20.26 19.91 -38.35
CA GLN A 649 -18.88 20.18 -37.96
C GLN A 649 -18.81 20.56 -36.48
N ILE A 650 -17.69 20.29 -35.83
CA ILE A 650 -17.47 20.62 -34.41
C ILE A 650 -17.78 22.10 -34.18
N MET A 651 -18.71 22.37 -33.27
CA MET A 651 -19.03 23.73 -32.87
C MET A 651 -17.95 24.23 -31.90
N SER A 652 -17.17 25.23 -32.30
CA SER A 652 -16.30 25.94 -31.36
C SER A 652 -17.07 27.08 -30.69
N SER A 653 -16.66 27.47 -29.48
CA SER A 653 -17.21 28.64 -28.78
C SER A 653 -17.08 29.92 -29.61
N HIS A 654 -16.07 30.01 -30.49
CA HIS A 654 -15.91 31.12 -31.45
C HIS A 654 -16.95 31.12 -32.58
N ALA A 655 -17.49 29.95 -32.96
CA ALA A 655 -18.54 29.83 -33.96
C ALA A 655 -19.95 29.96 -33.36
N ALA A 656 -20.10 29.60 -32.08
CA ALA A 656 -21.37 29.67 -31.34
C ALA A 656 -21.64 31.04 -30.72
N GLY A 657 -20.57 31.76 -30.33
CA GLY A 657 -20.63 33.12 -29.83
C GLY A 657 -21.29 34.04 -30.85
N LYS A 658 -22.09 34.99 -30.33
CA LYS A 658 -22.70 36.11 -31.07
C LYS A 658 -21.76 36.54 -32.19
N LYS A 659 -22.33 36.85 -33.39
CA LYS A 659 -21.71 37.83 -34.29
C LYS A 659 -21.11 38.87 -33.36
N SER A 660 -19.78 38.93 -33.25
CA SER A 660 -19.19 40.16 -32.75
C SER A 660 -19.92 41.21 -33.57
N TYR A 661 -20.54 42.18 -32.92
CA TYR A 661 -20.64 43.46 -33.55
C TYR A 661 -19.17 43.84 -33.80
N ASN A 662 -18.64 43.30 -34.90
CA ASN A 662 -17.60 43.93 -35.65
C ASN A 662 -18.24 45.27 -35.92
N GLU A 663 -17.94 46.25 -35.07
CA GLU A 663 -17.69 47.59 -35.58
C GLU A 663 -16.91 47.33 -36.86
N TYR A 664 -17.61 47.47 -37.98
CA TYR A 664 -17.11 47.06 -39.27
C TYR A 664 -15.82 47.86 -39.48
N TYR A 665 -14.67 47.23 -39.25
CA TYR A 665 -13.47 47.65 -39.94
C TYR A 665 -13.81 47.46 -41.40
N THR A 666 -14.17 48.57 -42.05
CA THR A 666 -14.42 48.58 -43.48
C THR A 666 -13.23 47.92 -44.17
N SER A 667 -13.45 47.29 -45.31
CA SER A 667 -12.36 46.79 -46.15
C SER A 667 -11.28 47.86 -46.40
N GLY A 668 -11.66 49.14 -46.38
CA GLY A 668 -10.73 50.28 -46.36
C GLY A 668 -9.87 50.41 -45.09
N ALA A 669 -10.40 50.13 -43.90
CA ALA A 669 -9.64 50.16 -42.65
C ALA A 669 -8.65 49.00 -42.52
N GLN A 670 -9.01 47.79 -42.98
CA GLN A 670 -8.08 46.66 -43.00
C GLN A 670 -6.97 46.85 -44.05
N ALA A 671 -7.32 47.33 -45.25
CA ALA A 671 -6.33 47.72 -46.25
C ALA A 671 -5.43 48.86 -45.75
N GLY A 672 -6.01 49.86 -45.06
CA GLY A 672 -5.30 50.97 -44.45
C GLY A 672 -4.31 50.53 -43.37
N ALA A 673 -4.66 49.54 -42.54
CA ALA A 673 -3.76 48.99 -41.53
C ALA A 673 -2.59 48.23 -42.16
N VAL A 674 -2.83 47.46 -43.21
CA VAL A 674 -1.76 46.73 -43.94
C VAL A 674 -0.83 47.70 -44.68
N ILE A 675 -1.40 48.67 -45.40
CA ILE A 675 -0.61 49.69 -46.11
C ILE A 675 0.16 50.56 -45.10
N GLY A 676 -0.48 50.95 -44.00
CA GLY A 676 0.15 51.69 -42.91
C GLY A 676 1.30 50.91 -42.27
N GLY A 677 1.11 49.62 -42.03
CA GLY A 677 2.16 48.72 -41.53
C GLY A 677 3.35 48.60 -42.47
N ILE A 678 3.11 48.52 -43.79
CA ILE A 678 4.17 48.49 -44.81
C ILE A 678 4.94 49.81 -44.86
N ILE A 679 4.24 50.96 -44.80
CA ILE A 679 4.88 52.28 -44.82
C ILE A 679 5.72 52.50 -43.56
N VAL A 680 5.18 52.16 -42.38
CA VAL A 680 5.92 52.26 -41.12
C VAL A 680 7.11 51.30 -41.12
N GLY A 681 6.95 50.07 -41.60
CA GLY A 681 8.03 49.10 -41.74
C GLY A 681 9.14 49.58 -42.68
N LEU A 682 8.79 50.19 -43.82
CA LEU A 682 9.75 50.79 -44.75
C LEU A 682 10.47 52.00 -44.13
N LEU A 683 9.75 52.87 -43.43
CA LEU A 683 10.35 54.01 -42.74
C LEU A 683 11.34 53.56 -41.66
N ILE A 684 10.97 52.58 -40.84
CA ILE A 684 11.86 52.00 -39.84
C ILE A 684 13.06 51.33 -40.52
N GLY A 685 12.86 50.60 -41.61
CA GLY A 685 13.94 49.97 -42.37
C GLY A 685 14.93 50.98 -42.97
N VAL A 686 14.44 52.09 -43.52
CA VAL A 686 15.27 53.17 -44.08
C VAL A 686 16.02 53.92 -42.98
N ILE A 687 15.35 54.21 -41.85
CA ILE A 687 15.99 54.86 -40.69
C ILE A 687 17.08 53.95 -40.13
N LEU A 688 16.79 52.65 -39.93
CA LEU A 688 17.78 51.69 -39.46
C LEU A 688 18.95 51.57 -40.44
N ALA A 689 18.69 51.49 -41.75
CA ALA A 689 19.75 51.43 -42.77
C ALA A 689 20.61 52.70 -42.79
N ALA A 690 20.02 53.88 -42.62
CA ALA A 690 20.73 55.15 -42.53
C ALA A 690 21.56 55.26 -41.25
N VAL A 691 21.00 54.87 -40.11
CA VAL A 691 21.71 54.80 -38.81
C VAL A 691 22.87 53.82 -38.91
N PHE A 692 22.66 52.64 -39.51
CA PHE A 692 23.71 51.64 -39.71
C PHE A 692 24.83 52.14 -40.64
N ARG A 693 24.49 52.96 -41.66
CA ARG A 693 25.47 53.61 -42.54
C ARG A 693 26.27 54.70 -41.84
N ILE A 694 25.65 55.45 -40.93
CA ILE A 694 26.30 56.53 -40.17
C ILE A 694 27.18 55.95 -39.04
N TRP A 695 26.75 54.84 -38.42
CA TRP A 695 27.48 54.19 -37.33
C TRP A 695 28.64 53.31 -37.78
N ARG A 696 28.67 52.83 -39.04
CA ARG A 696 29.82 52.09 -39.57
C ARG A 696 30.90 53.05 -40.08
N LYS A 697 31.87 53.36 -39.22
CA LYS A 697 33.13 54.05 -39.58
C LYS A 697 34.24 53.11 -40.08
N GLU A 698 33.99 51.81 -40.19
CA GLU A 698 34.99 50.84 -40.65
C GLU A 698 34.52 50.11 -41.92
N PRO A 699 35.40 49.94 -42.94
CA PRO A 699 35.09 49.20 -44.15
C PRO A 699 34.81 47.73 -43.85
N MET A 700 33.86 47.12 -44.57
CA MET A 700 33.55 45.70 -44.41
C MET A 700 34.82 44.84 -44.61
N PRO A 701 35.07 43.83 -43.76
CA PRO A 701 36.15 42.88 -44.00
C PRO A 701 35.88 42.13 -45.31
N ASP A 702 36.92 42.05 -46.13
CA ASP A 702 36.95 41.31 -47.40
C ASP A 702 36.47 39.86 -47.17
N ILE A 703 35.33 39.52 -47.75
CA ILE A 703 34.81 38.15 -47.75
C ILE A 703 35.65 37.36 -48.76
N LYS A 704 36.81 36.88 -48.31
CA LYS A 704 37.58 35.87 -49.04
C LYS A 704 36.87 34.52 -48.96
N ALA A 705 36.37 34.09 -50.11
CA ALA A 705 36.16 32.71 -50.56
C ALA A 705 35.54 31.74 -49.54
N LEU A 706 34.21 31.63 -49.56
CA LEU A 706 33.51 30.40 -49.18
C LEU A 706 33.49 29.44 -50.38
N PRO A 707 33.84 28.16 -50.19
CA PRO A 707 33.91 27.19 -51.27
C PRO A 707 32.50 26.76 -51.73
N THR A 708 32.33 26.75 -53.04
CA THR A 708 31.19 26.17 -53.75
C THR A 708 31.25 24.64 -53.69
N SER A 709 30.36 23.99 -52.96
CA SER A 709 29.79 22.70 -53.38
C SER A 709 28.46 22.40 -52.67
N PHE A 710 27.36 22.60 -53.39
CA PHE A 710 26.10 21.92 -53.14
C PHE A 710 25.71 21.22 -54.43
N SER A 711 26.00 19.92 -54.50
CA SER A 711 25.33 19.02 -55.43
C SER A 711 25.39 17.56 -54.93
N ASN A 712 24.21 17.06 -54.58
CA ASN A 712 23.73 15.69 -54.73
C ASN A 712 23.95 14.60 -53.65
N PRO A 713 23.04 13.60 -53.61
CA PRO A 713 22.45 13.09 -52.37
C PRO A 713 22.77 11.61 -52.08
N LEU A 714 22.22 11.14 -50.94
CA LEU A 714 22.05 9.74 -50.51
C LEU A 714 23.32 8.96 -50.10
N ARG A 715 23.48 8.73 -48.79
CA ARG A 715 23.64 7.39 -48.16
C ARG A 715 23.67 7.45 -46.62
N PRO A 716 23.27 6.35 -45.94
CA PRO A 716 23.11 6.31 -44.48
C PRO A 716 24.46 6.21 -43.77
N ARG A 717 24.55 6.82 -42.58
CA ARG A 717 25.72 6.73 -41.71
C ARG A 717 25.64 5.53 -40.79
N ASP A 718 26.67 4.70 -40.90
CA ASP A 718 27.16 3.79 -39.87
C ASP A 718 27.49 4.55 -38.58
N MET A 719 27.13 3.97 -37.43
CA MET A 719 27.65 4.35 -36.10
C MET A 719 28.82 3.43 -35.72
N PRO A 720 29.87 3.95 -35.04
CA PRO A 720 30.99 3.15 -34.61
C PRO A 720 30.72 2.42 -33.29
N ASN A 721 31.03 1.12 -33.32
CA ASN A 721 31.36 0.29 -32.17
C ASN A 721 32.50 0.92 -31.35
N ASN A 722 32.34 0.99 -30.02
CA ASN A 722 33.29 0.44 -29.04
C ASN A 722 32.85 0.73 -27.59
N GLN A 723 32.19 -0.24 -26.96
CA GLN A 723 32.43 -0.58 -25.55
C GLN A 723 32.09 -2.05 -25.34
N LYS A 724 33.14 -2.88 -25.28
CA LYS A 724 33.06 -4.29 -24.89
C LYS A 724 32.86 -4.38 -23.39
N ILE A 725 31.72 -4.89 -22.95
CA ILE A 725 31.53 -5.49 -21.62
C ILE A 725 31.37 -6.99 -21.85
N SER A 726 32.27 -7.78 -21.26
CA SER A 726 32.32 -9.24 -21.43
C SER A 726 31.23 -9.93 -20.61
N PHE A 727 30.46 -10.79 -21.28
CA PHE A 727 29.56 -11.75 -20.68
C PHE A 727 30.31 -12.94 -20.09
N TYR A 728 30.02 -13.27 -18.83
CA TYR A 728 30.12 -14.64 -18.32
C TYR A 728 28.74 -15.28 -18.51
N ASN A 729 28.62 -16.20 -19.48
CA ASN A 729 27.44 -17.05 -19.61
C ASN A 729 27.87 -18.51 -19.44
N LYS A 730 27.39 -19.12 -18.35
CA LYS A 730 27.63 -20.50 -17.97
C LYS A 730 26.65 -21.38 -18.75
N LYS A 731 27.17 -22.16 -19.69
CA LYS A 731 26.46 -23.30 -20.32
C LYS A 731 26.20 -24.35 -19.25
N SER A 732 24.94 -24.79 -19.13
CA SER A 732 24.61 -26.13 -18.65
C SER A 732 23.64 -26.74 -19.65
N ALA A 733 24.13 -27.79 -20.29
CA ALA A 733 23.40 -28.67 -21.18
C ALA A 733 22.54 -29.64 -20.34
N ALA A 734 21.31 -29.88 -20.77
CA ALA A 734 20.62 -31.15 -20.58
C ALA A 734 19.59 -31.27 -21.71
N GLU A 735 19.93 -32.11 -22.67
CA GLU A 735 19.13 -32.54 -23.80
C GLU A 735 18.46 -33.85 -23.36
N GLU A 736 17.13 -33.89 -23.28
CA GLU A 736 16.39 -35.13 -23.05
C GLU A 736 15.32 -35.28 -24.14
N LYS A 737 15.49 -36.31 -24.98
CA LYS A 737 14.58 -36.73 -26.04
C LYS A 737 13.33 -37.39 -25.43
N PRO A 738 12.14 -37.23 -26.03
CA PRO A 738 11.05 -38.15 -25.82
C PRO A 738 11.16 -39.33 -26.81
N THR A 739 11.23 -40.55 -26.27
CA THR A 739 10.94 -41.79 -27.01
C THR A 739 9.43 -42.00 -27.08
N THR A 740 8.93 -42.15 -28.30
CA THR A 740 7.70 -42.87 -28.62
C THR A 740 7.88 -44.36 -28.34
N ASP A 741 6.93 -44.99 -27.64
CA ASP A 741 6.24 -46.23 -28.05
C ASP A 741 5.35 -46.80 -26.92
N ALA A 742 4.21 -47.35 -27.36
CA ALA A 742 3.17 -48.14 -26.67
C ALA A 742 2.15 -47.40 -25.77
#